data_AF-A0A1E4FG26-F1
#
_entry.id   AF-A0A1E4FG26-F1
#
_cell.length_a   1.000
_cell.length_b   1.000
_cell.length_c   1.000
_cell.angle_alpha   90.00
_cell.angle_beta   90.00
_cell.angle_gamma   90.00
#
_symmetry.space_group_name_H-M   'P 1'
#
loop_
_entity.id
_entity.type
_entity.pdbx_description
1 polymer ?
#
loop_
_entity_poly.entity_id
_entity_poly.type
_entity_poly.pdbx_seq_one_letter_code
_entity_poly.pdbx_strand_id
1 'polypeptide(L)'
;MKRSRAFVLLSVMFVMLVVGMLLRAAIIRMPVVTGAYRHASDREEARRAAESGLEYALTRLRENPRWCGNSNGVVVDQAGIRVAEQNGNVIGNLTQEGGASSQFRLRFNYQDGPGGGEGMPNPPSDFWIKSPWVSVNNLLGTSNANIPQGDGADGRVQDPPTLLGLVPSQSVTLRCEGVCNSQTSVVESVYRVTANHAVSDAVVMAGGDLKLNTLGNVTLDASHPRNSADNWVRLRTKKSFAAMHPGGDAAQLRVAPERKAQIGHDPSRSMTGSYDADKLSIVPETSDDGNDFYSVKWENVHQADSNSNTNTAVHIPAGTYAAWDDGSVHYFDKTLSQYRRFISNPANRDNQGTVVSANLEELRTGTNVERNPGMSVKPHNLPYYQSDNLRYEPGVLWRTKNTDMLVEPSSTGKLDFSLVPKFPAPASSTEEDYVEPPDGSYSPDNLMLYMTNTTITAPGKVNLQCCVKGRSGTITSQGDMTIVAGRTLTLKGRSTKVQDLEDVPTELLANLAEKARRDGGKERAGLGLADDDSGTLQLNIYSKSDVTISSFTGHSYRSLGFQGLMYSWGDFRLNAGEANPDLHRGNVVLTGALVSYGNDPATQAPGRGTDTGGVSMIASRIRLTFDPRFLPAINQLQPDGTALFQLTRSAYRVLPH
;
A
#
# COMPACT_ATOMS: atom_id res chain seq x y z
N MET A 1 -45.53 15.10 5.59
CA MET A 1 -44.51 14.60 6.55
C MET A 1 -44.41 13.07 6.70
N LYS A 2 -45.39 12.24 6.32
CA LYS A 2 -45.25 10.75 6.40
C LYS A 2 -44.40 10.11 5.29
N ARG A 3 -44.29 10.74 4.11
CA ARG A 3 -43.52 10.21 2.96
C ARG A 3 -42.00 10.22 3.13
N SER A 4 -41.42 11.21 3.84
CA SER A 4 -39.96 11.30 4.04
C SER A 4 -39.44 10.25 5.02
N ARG A 5 -40.20 9.92 6.07
CA ARG A 5 -39.83 8.85 7.02
C ARG A 5 -39.90 7.46 6.40
N ALA A 6 -40.84 7.23 5.49
CA ALA A 6 -40.94 5.97 4.75
C ALA A 6 -39.77 5.77 3.78
N PHE A 7 -39.32 6.84 3.13
CA PHE A 7 -38.18 6.79 2.20
C PHE A 7 -36.85 6.51 2.92
N VAL A 8 -36.60 7.15 4.07
CA VAL A 8 -35.41 6.91 4.90
C VAL A 8 -35.38 5.46 5.40
N LEU A 9 -36.52 4.92 5.83
CA LEU A 9 -36.62 3.54 6.32
C LEU A 9 -36.39 2.51 5.20
N LEU A 10 -36.90 2.78 3.99
CA LEU A 10 -36.66 1.95 2.80
C LEU A 10 -35.20 1.96 2.36
N SER A 11 -34.52 3.12 2.39
CA SER A 11 -33.09 3.20 2.09
C SER A 11 -32.24 2.47 3.12
N VAL A 12 -32.58 2.56 4.41
CA VAL A 12 -31.85 1.86 5.49
C VAL A 12 -32.02 0.35 5.36
N MET A 13 -33.23 -0.14 5.07
CA MET A 13 -33.47 -1.57 4.83
C MET A 13 -32.77 -2.09 3.58
N PHE A 14 -32.71 -1.29 2.51
CA PHE A 14 -32.03 -1.67 1.28
C PHE A 14 -30.51 -1.76 1.48
N VAL A 15 -29.90 -0.81 2.20
CA VAL A 15 -28.47 -0.86 2.53
C VAL A 15 -28.15 -2.05 3.43
N MET A 16 -28.97 -2.32 4.45
CA MET A 16 -28.84 -3.52 5.32
C MET A 16 -28.90 -4.83 4.52
N LEU A 17 -29.74 -4.90 3.50
CA LEU A 17 -29.92 -6.09 2.67
C LEU A 17 -28.73 -6.29 1.71
N VAL A 18 -28.22 -5.21 1.12
CA VAL A 18 -27.02 -5.25 0.26
C VAL A 18 -25.76 -5.62 1.08
N VAL A 19 -25.63 -5.07 2.29
CA VAL A 19 -24.54 -5.42 3.21
C VAL A 19 -24.60 -6.89 3.63
N GLY A 20 -25.80 -7.40 3.94
CA GLY A 20 -26.01 -8.83 4.22
C GLY A 20 -25.59 -9.75 3.08
N MET A 21 -25.86 -9.34 1.83
CA MET A 21 -25.45 -10.10 0.64
C MET A 21 -23.93 -10.06 0.42
N LEU A 22 -23.27 -8.92 0.68
CA LEU A 22 -21.82 -8.79 0.56
C LEU A 22 -21.08 -9.62 1.62
N LEU A 23 -21.56 -9.61 2.87
CA LEU A 23 -21.05 -10.47 3.94
C LEU A 23 -21.25 -11.96 3.62
N ARG A 24 -22.42 -12.34 3.08
CA ARG A 24 -22.70 -13.72 2.66
C ARG A 24 -21.76 -14.20 1.55
N ALA A 25 -21.43 -13.35 0.59
CA ALA A 25 -20.51 -13.68 -0.50
C ALA A 25 -19.06 -13.91 0.01
N ALA A 26 -18.68 -13.29 1.13
CA ALA A 26 -17.40 -13.54 1.80
C ALA A 26 -17.39 -14.88 2.55
N ILE A 27 -18.51 -15.29 3.14
CA ILE A 27 -18.65 -16.54 3.93
C ILE A 27 -18.58 -17.80 3.06
N ILE A 28 -19.15 -17.78 1.84
CA ILE A 28 -19.23 -18.96 0.95
C ILE A 28 -17.84 -19.45 0.43
N ARG A 29 -16.75 -18.71 0.68
CA ARG A 29 -15.41 -19.03 0.17
C ARG A 29 -14.50 -19.82 1.13
N MET A 30 -15.04 -20.51 2.14
CA MET A 30 -14.23 -21.13 3.20
C MET A 30 -14.01 -22.65 3.02
N PRO A 31 -12.75 -23.15 3.01
CA PRO A 31 -12.44 -24.58 2.94
C PRO A 31 -12.34 -25.25 4.34
N VAL A 32 -12.80 -26.51 4.45
CA VAL A 32 -12.75 -27.34 5.68
C VAL A 32 -11.47 -28.19 5.71
N VAL A 33 -10.53 -28.01 6.66
CA VAL A 33 -9.32 -28.87 6.83
C VAL A 33 -8.85 -29.02 8.32
N THR A 34 -8.06 -30.06 8.60
CA THR A 34 -7.71 -30.70 9.91
C THR A 34 -6.55 -30.09 10.74
N GLY A 35 -6.36 -30.62 11.97
CA GLY A 35 -5.86 -30.01 13.22
C GLY A 35 -4.65 -29.06 13.29
N ALA A 36 -3.52 -29.27 12.60
CA ALA A 36 -2.39 -28.32 12.68
C ALA A 36 -2.58 -27.09 11.77
N TYR A 37 -3.31 -27.28 10.67
CA TYR A 37 -3.80 -26.18 9.84
C TYR A 37 -4.93 -25.41 10.54
N ARG A 38 -5.65 -26.02 11.49
CA ARG A 38 -6.70 -25.32 12.25
C ARG A 38 -6.14 -24.13 13.01
N HIS A 39 -5.02 -24.23 13.73
CA HIS A 39 -4.49 -23.08 14.47
C HIS A 39 -4.06 -21.90 13.59
N ALA A 40 -3.45 -22.16 12.43
CA ALA A 40 -3.11 -21.11 11.46
C ALA A 40 -4.37 -20.54 10.78
N SER A 41 -5.31 -21.41 10.42
CA SER A 41 -6.62 -21.04 9.87
C SER A 41 -7.48 -20.27 10.88
N ASP A 42 -7.42 -20.61 12.17
CA ASP A 42 -8.17 -19.98 13.27
C ASP A 42 -7.61 -18.59 13.55
N ARG A 43 -6.29 -18.41 13.49
CA ARG A 43 -5.66 -17.08 13.61
C ARG A 43 -5.99 -16.18 12.41
N GLU A 44 -6.02 -16.76 11.22
CA GLU A 44 -6.42 -16.06 9.99
C GLU A 44 -7.91 -15.72 10.01
N GLU A 45 -8.75 -16.63 10.51
CA GLU A 45 -10.19 -16.41 10.71
C GLU A 45 -10.45 -15.35 11.79
N ALA A 46 -9.66 -15.34 12.87
CA ALA A 46 -9.66 -14.27 13.85
C ALA A 46 -9.26 -12.92 13.22
N ARG A 47 -8.30 -12.89 12.29
CA ARG A 47 -7.96 -11.65 11.56
C ARG A 47 -9.12 -11.18 10.68
N ARG A 48 -9.75 -12.07 9.93
CA ARG A 48 -10.91 -11.75 9.06
C ARG A 48 -12.11 -11.26 9.85
N ALA A 49 -12.35 -11.84 11.03
CA ALA A 49 -13.35 -11.35 11.96
C ALA A 49 -13.03 -9.91 12.41
N ALA A 50 -11.79 -9.62 12.83
CA ALA A 50 -11.36 -8.28 13.21
C ALA A 50 -11.55 -7.26 12.07
N GLU A 51 -11.22 -7.63 10.84
CA GLU A 51 -11.43 -6.78 9.66
C GLU A 51 -12.92 -6.52 9.38
N SER A 52 -13.76 -7.54 9.52
CA SER A 52 -15.22 -7.40 9.40
C SER A 52 -15.78 -6.45 10.46
N GLY A 53 -15.26 -6.51 11.69
CA GLY A 53 -15.63 -5.59 12.77
C GLY A 53 -15.22 -4.14 12.50
N LEU A 54 -14.09 -3.92 11.82
CA LEU A 54 -13.68 -2.58 11.38
C LEU A 54 -14.60 -2.03 10.29
N GLU A 55 -15.02 -2.86 9.33
CA GLU A 55 -15.98 -2.47 8.29
C GLU A 55 -17.35 -2.11 8.89
N TYR A 56 -17.81 -2.89 9.87
CA TYR A 56 -19.01 -2.60 10.64
C TYR A 56 -18.89 -1.23 11.34
N ALA A 57 -17.84 -1.03 12.13
CA ALA A 57 -17.62 0.20 12.87
C ALA A 57 -17.51 1.44 11.95
N LEU A 58 -16.83 1.31 10.81
CA LEU A 58 -16.74 2.37 9.81
C LEU A 58 -18.13 2.75 9.25
N THR A 59 -18.98 1.76 8.99
CA THR A 59 -20.35 2.00 8.52
C THR A 59 -21.16 2.78 9.55
N ARG A 60 -21.10 2.37 10.83
CA ARG A 60 -21.80 3.06 11.92
C ARG A 60 -21.32 4.49 12.10
N LEU A 61 -20.00 4.72 12.01
CA LEU A 61 -19.44 6.07 12.10
C LEU A 61 -19.83 6.96 10.91
N ARG A 62 -19.96 6.38 9.70
CA ARG A 62 -20.46 7.11 8.52
C ARG A 62 -21.91 7.54 8.67
N GLU A 63 -22.73 6.71 9.31
CA GLU A 63 -24.13 7.03 9.63
C GLU A 63 -24.22 8.07 10.77
N ASN A 64 -23.37 7.95 11.78
CA ASN A 64 -23.34 8.81 12.94
C ASN A 64 -21.89 9.07 13.40
N PRO A 65 -21.36 10.29 13.18
CA PRO A 65 -20.01 10.68 13.59
C PRO A 65 -19.74 10.56 15.10
N ARG A 66 -20.79 10.58 15.93
CA ARG A 66 -20.72 10.42 17.39
C ARG A 66 -20.82 8.96 17.84
N TRP A 67 -20.94 8.03 16.91
CA TRP A 67 -21.13 6.63 17.25
C TRP A 67 -19.92 6.09 18.03
N CYS A 68 -20.24 5.36 19.08
CA CYS A 68 -19.28 4.72 19.95
C CYS A 68 -19.78 3.35 20.43
N GLY A 69 -20.67 2.68 19.68
CA GLY A 69 -21.21 1.37 20.10
C GLY A 69 -22.28 1.46 21.19
N ASN A 70 -23.10 2.52 21.16
CA ASN A 70 -24.07 2.85 22.19
C ASN A 70 -25.53 2.68 21.73
N SER A 71 -25.81 1.83 20.74
CA SER A 71 -27.19 1.56 20.28
C SER A 71 -28.02 0.72 21.27
N ASN A 72 -27.36 0.04 22.21
CA ASN A 72 -27.98 -0.70 23.33
C ASN A 72 -28.98 -1.78 22.88
N GLY A 73 -28.55 -2.65 21.98
CA GLY A 73 -29.33 -3.77 21.47
C GLY A 73 -28.67 -4.50 20.31
N VAL A 74 -29.42 -5.44 19.73
CA VAL A 74 -29.03 -6.14 18.49
C VAL A 74 -29.30 -5.21 17.31
N VAL A 75 -28.24 -4.90 16.54
CA VAL A 75 -28.29 -3.97 15.40
C VAL A 75 -28.36 -4.72 14.08
N VAL A 76 -27.70 -5.87 13.99
CA VAL A 76 -27.73 -6.76 12.82
C VAL A 76 -28.13 -8.15 13.29
N ASP A 77 -29.16 -8.72 12.65
CA ASP A 77 -29.63 -10.08 12.91
C ASP A 77 -29.99 -10.74 11.56
N GLN A 78 -29.00 -11.37 10.93
CA GLN A 78 -29.12 -11.98 9.60
C GLN A 78 -28.46 -13.36 9.61
N ALA A 79 -28.84 -14.21 8.64
CA ALA A 79 -28.23 -15.53 8.51
C ALA A 79 -26.71 -15.42 8.32
N GLY A 80 -25.94 -15.96 9.27
CA GLY A 80 -24.48 -15.95 9.26
C GLY A 80 -23.82 -14.77 9.99
N ILE A 81 -24.58 -13.76 10.44
CA ILE A 81 -24.03 -12.63 11.21
C ILE A 81 -25.04 -12.05 12.20
N ARG A 82 -24.61 -11.88 13.45
CA ARG A 82 -25.36 -11.17 14.49
C ARG A 82 -24.48 -10.18 15.22
N VAL A 83 -24.81 -8.89 15.15
CA VAL A 83 -24.05 -7.82 15.81
C VAL A 83 -24.90 -7.13 16.87
N ALA A 84 -24.36 -7.03 18.07
CA ALA A 84 -24.94 -6.30 19.19
C ALA A 84 -24.00 -5.15 19.62
N GLU A 85 -24.60 -4.06 20.06
CA GLU A 85 -23.91 -2.90 20.62
C GLU A 85 -24.49 -2.60 21.99
N GLN A 86 -23.65 -2.37 22.99
CA GLN A 86 -24.11 -2.05 24.34
C GLN A 86 -23.11 -1.17 25.07
N ASN A 87 -23.56 0.02 25.48
CA ASN A 87 -22.83 0.94 26.34
C ASN A 87 -21.35 1.14 25.96
N GLY A 88 -21.00 1.20 24.68
CA GLY A 88 -19.62 1.41 24.26
C GLY A 88 -18.88 0.17 23.76
N ASN A 89 -19.44 -1.02 24.00
CA ASN A 89 -18.91 -2.29 23.51
C ASN A 89 -19.70 -2.77 22.29
N VAL A 90 -19.03 -3.49 21.40
CA VAL A 90 -19.60 -4.06 20.18
C VAL A 90 -19.11 -5.49 20.06
N ILE A 91 -20.05 -6.42 19.86
CA ILE A 91 -19.76 -7.84 19.66
C ILE A 91 -20.52 -8.32 18.43
N GLY A 92 -19.78 -8.79 17.42
CA GLY A 92 -20.34 -9.42 16.23
C GLY A 92 -19.99 -10.90 16.18
N ASN A 93 -20.99 -11.76 16.12
CA ASN A 93 -20.82 -13.19 15.94
C ASN A 93 -21.03 -13.55 14.46
N LEU A 94 -20.06 -14.23 13.87
CA LEU A 94 -20.05 -14.70 12.50
C LEU A 94 -20.22 -16.22 12.53
N THR A 95 -21.22 -16.72 11.81
CA THR A 95 -21.54 -18.17 11.75
C THR A 95 -21.36 -18.68 10.34
N GLN A 96 -20.47 -19.66 10.15
CA GLN A 96 -20.14 -20.23 8.85
C GLN A 96 -21.08 -21.38 8.46
N GLU A 97 -21.22 -21.65 7.15
CA GLU A 97 -21.81 -22.90 6.64
C GLU A 97 -20.88 -24.08 6.95
N GLY A 98 -21.11 -24.72 8.10
CA GLY A 98 -20.23 -25.76 8.65
C GLY A 98 -20.11 -25.75 10.18
N GLY A 99 -20.66 -24.73 10.85
CA GLY A 99 -20.78 -24.66 12.31
C GLY A 99 -19.60 -24.03 13.05
N ALA A 100 -18.54 -23.61 12.35
CA ALA A 100 -17.48 -22.79 12.94
C ALA A 100 -17.99 -21.37 13.20
N SER A 101 -17.69 -20.85 14.39
CA SER A 101 -18.08 -19.52 14.85
C SER A 101 -16.84 -18.67 15.10
N SER A 102 -16.82 -17.47 14.52
CA SER A 102 -15.80 -16.45 14.80
C SER A 102 -16.50 -15.20 15.33
N GLN A 103 -15.79 -14.39 16.11
CA GLN A 103 -16.33 -13.21 16.75
C GLN A 103 -15.43 -12.02 16.52
N PHE A 104 -16.00 -10.84 16.30
CA PHE A 104 -15.28 -9.59 16.41
C PHE A 104 -15.77 -8.78 17.60
N ARG A 105 -14.83 -8.08 18.24
CA ARG A 105 -15.02 -7.30 19.46
C ARG A 105 -14.39 -5.94 19.28
N LEU A 106 -15.11 -4.89 19.64
CA LEU A 106 -14.61 -3.52 19.62
C LEU A 106 -15.16 -2.79 20.86
N ARG A 107 -14.32 -1.98 21.51
CA ARG A 107 -14.72 -1.24 22.71
C ARG A 107 -14.25 0.21 22.67
N PHE A 108 -15.15 1.10 23.04
CA PHE A 108 -14.88 2.49 23.43
C PHE A 108 -15.01 2.69 24.95
N ASN A 109 -15.68 1.77 25.64
CA ASN A 109 -15.92 1.81 27.08
C ASN A 109 -14.64 1.47 27.87
N TYR A 110 -14.43 2.15 29.00
CA TYR A 110 -13.29 1.98 29.89
C TYR A 110 -13.54 0.90 30.95
N GLN A 111 -14.80 0.54 31.16
CA GLN A 111 -15.31 -0.44 32.12
C GLN A 111 -14.98 -0.08 33.58
N ASP A 112 -14.69 1.19 33.84
CA ASP A 112 -14.19 1.75 35.09
C ASP A 112 -15.30 2.19 36.07
N GLY A 113 -16.55 2.27 35.62
CA GLY A 113 -17.70 2.50 36.49
C GLY A 113 -18.79 3.37 35.85
N PRO A 114 -19.90 3.64 36.57
CA PRO A 114 -20.94 4.54 36.09
C PRO A 114 -20.41 5.97 35.93
N GLY A 115 -20.26 6.43 34.68
CA GLY A 115 -19.82 7.80 34.40
C GLY A 115 -18.31 8.01 34.57
N GLY A 116 -17.52 6.96 34.31
CA GLY A 116 -16.06 6.97 34.38
C GLY A 116 -15.37 7.93 33.39
N GLY A 117 -14.08 7.72 33.14
CA GLY A 117 -13.22 8.67 32.42
C GLY A 117 -13.66 9.02 30.99
N GLU A 118 -14.53 8.19 30.39
CA GLU A 118 -15.16 8.35 29.08
C GLU A 118 -16.63 8.81 29.14
N GLY A 119 -17.20 8.96 30.34
CA GLY A 119 -18.55 9.44 30.56
C GLY A 119 -19.66 8.45 30.20
N MET A 120 -19.35 7.15 30.10
CA MET A 120 -20.33 6.09 29.78
C MET A 120 -20.59 5.20 31.01
N PRO A 121 -21.79 4.60 31.12
CA PRO A 121 -22.02 3.53 32.09
C PRO A 121 -21.35 2.23 31.63
N ASN A 122 -20.95 1.38 32.56
CA ASN A 122 -20.44 0.06 32.20
C ASN A 122 -21.48 -0.76 31.42
N PRO A 123 -21.03 -1.59 30.45
CA PRO A 123 -21.90 -2.60 29.87
C PRO A 123 -22.25 -3.69 30.90
N PRO A 124 -23.35 -4.43 30.70
CA PRO A 124 -23.63 -5.65 31.46
C PRO A 124 -22.44 -6.61 31.44
N SER A 125 -22.28 -7.38 32.52
CA SER A 125 -21.09 -8.22 32.73
C SER A 125 -20.87 -9.30 31.67
N ASP A 126 -21.93 -9.78 31.03
CA ASP A 126 -21.90 -10.72 29.90
C ASP A 126 -21.47 -10.06 28.57
N PHE A 127 -21.34 -8.74 28.56
CA PHE A 127 -20.93 -7.94 27.41
C PHE A 127 -19.58 -7.21 27.63
N TRP A 128 -18.82 -7.63 28.64
CA TRP A 128 -17.48 -7.11 28.90
C TRP A 128 -16.46 -7.64 27.91
N ILE A 129 -15.56 -6.76 27.46
CA ILE A 129 -14.45 -7.09 26.57
C ILE A 129 -13.15 -6.92 27.36
N LYS A 130 -12.57 -8.06 27.78
CA LYS A 130 -11.34 -8.13 28.59
C LYS A 130 -10.04 -7.86 27.81
N SER A 131 -10.15 -7.13 26.70
CA SER A 131 -9.02 -6.75 25.85
C SER A 131 -8.40 -5.44 26.34
N PRO A 132 -7.06 -5.27 26.33
CA PRO A 132 -6.42 -4.01 26.72
C PRO A 132 -6.63 -2.89 25.69
N TRP A 133 -7.15 -3.21 24.52
CA TRP A 133 -7.21 -2.31 23.38
C TRP A 133 -8.52 -1.50 23.36
N VAL A 134 -8.41 -0.20 23.64
CA VAL A 134 -9.53 0.75 23.62
C VAL A 134 -9.53 1.56 22.31
N SER A 135 -10.70 1.66 21.68
CA SER A 135 -10.97 2.56 20.55
C SER A 135 -11.36 3.94 21.07
N VAL A 136 -11.00 4.99 20.35
CA VAL A 136 -11.26 6.38 20.75
C VAL A 136 -11.84 7.15 19.58
N ASN A 137 -13.07 7.65 19.73
CA ASN A 137 -13.72 8.49 18.74
C ASN A 137 -13.51 9.97 19.09
N ASN A 138 -12.67 10.65 18.32
CA ASN A 138 -12.37 12.07 18.42
C ASN A 138 -12.80 12.84 17.14
N LEU A 139 -13.78 12.32 16.39
CA LEU A 139 -14.18 12.85 15.09
C LEU A 139 -14.77 14.26 15.15
N LEU A 140 -15.34 14.64 16.30
CA LEU A 140 -15.85 15.98 16.55
C LEU A 140 -14.95 16.80 17.50
N GLY A 141 -13.81 16.25 17.92
CA GLY A 141 -12.89 16.93 18.82
C GLY A 141 -12.06 17.97 18.09
N THR A 142 -11.85 19.12 18.75
CA THR A 142 -11.03 20.23 18.25
C THR A 142 -9.57 20.16 18.72
N SER A 143 -9.24 19.22 19.61
CA SER A 143 -7.89 18.94 20.13
C SER A 143 -7.59 17.44 20.08
N ASN A 144 -6.33 17.07 20.29
CA ASN A 144 -5.94 15.66 20.41
C ASN A 144 -6.60 15.02 21.65
N ALA A 145 -6.95 13.74 21.54
CA ALA A 145 -7.50 12.93 22.61
C ALA A 145 -6.52 11.82 23.01
N ASN A 146 -6.50 11.45 24.28
CA ASN A 146 -5.63 10.39 24.79
C ASN A 146 -6.16 9.00 24.39
N ILE A 147 -5.25 8.08 24.09
CA ILE A 147 -5.57 6.66 23.90
C ILE A 147 -5.21 5.90 25.17
N PRO A 148 -6.19 5.55 26.03
CA PRO A 148 -5.92 4.77 27.23
C PRO A 148 -5.70 3.28 26.90
N GLN A 149 -5.07 2.59 27.84
CA GLN A 149 -4.93 1.15 27.87
C GLN A 149 -5.86 0.54 28.93
N GLY A 150 -6.51 -0.57 28.59
CA GLY A 150 -7.29 -1.38 29.53
C GLY A 150 -6.43 -2.41 30.26
N ASP A 151 -5.40 -1.98 30.99
CA ASP A 151 -4.42 -2.84 31.68
C ASP A 151 -4.83 -3.22 33.11
N GLY A 152 -6.00 -2.77 33.58
CA GLY A 152 -6.61 -3.18 34.84
C GLY A 152 -7.34 -4.52 34.79
N ALA A 153 -7.79 -4.98 35.96
CA ALA A 153 -8.58 -6.21 36.09
C ALA A 153 -9.79 -6.21 35.14
N ASP A 154 -10.03 -7.34 34.46
CA ASP A 154 -11.07 -7.50 33.44
C ASP A 154 -11.00 -6.51 32.25
N GLY A 155 -9.81 -5.96 31.98
CA GLY A 155 -9.56 -5.01 30.90
C GLY A 155 -9.93 -3.57 31.26
N ARG A 156 -10.12 -3.24 32.53
CA ARG A 156 -10.46 -1.87 32.96
C ARG A 156 -9.36 -0.88 32.64
N VAL A 157 -9.73 0.34 32.27
CA VAL A 157 -8.79 1.47 32.28
C VAL A 157 -8.59 1.88 33.74
N GLN A 158 -7.34 2.05 34.15
CA GLN A 158 -7.00 2.47 35.52
C GLN A 158 -7.10 4.00 35.68
N ASP A 159 -7.18 4.46 36.93
CA ASP A 159 -7.06 5.87 37.29
C ASP A 159 -5.82 6.07 38.18
N PRO A 160 -4.78 6.78 37.72
CA PRO A 160 -4.65 7.41 36.40
C PRO A 160 -4.43 6.40 35.25
N PRO A 161 -4.82 6.73 34.01
CA PRO A 161 -4.73 5.79 32.89
C PRO A 161 -3.31 5.67 32.31
N THR A 162 -2.90 4.45 31.97
CA THR A 162 -1.75 4.21 31.07
C THR A 162 -2.09 4.65 29.65
N LEU A 163 -1.23 5.47 29.03
CA LEU A 163 -1.49 6.04 27.70
C LEU A 163 -0.62 5.40 26.63
N LEU A 164 -1.27 4.95 25.54
CA LEU A 164 -0.62 4.33 24.38
C LEU A 164 -0.27 5.34 23.28
N GLY A 165 -0.78 6.57 23.36
CA GLY A 165 -0.58 7.61 22.37
C GLY A 165 -1.75 8.59 22.31
N LEU A 166 -1.84 9.31 21.19
CA LEU A 166 -2.85 10.34 20.95
C LEU A 166 -3.66 10.04 19.69
N VAL A 167 -4.97 10.29 19.74
CA VAL A 167 -5.85 10.42 18.58
C VAL A 167 -5.91 11.89 18.18
N PRO A 168 -5.45 12.28 16.98
CA PRO A 168 -5.54 13.65 16.51
C PRO A 168 -6.97 14.21 16.52
N SER A 169 -7.12 15.54 16.52
CA SER A 169 -8.43 16.16 16.29
C SER A 169 -9.09 15.65 15.00
N GLN A 170 -10.41 15.59 14.98
CA GLN A 170 -11.21 15.13 13.82
C GLN A 170 -10.86 13.71 13.33
N SER A 171 -10.47 12.82 14.24
CA SER A 171 -10.12 11.43 13.90
C SER A 171 -10.68 10.41 14.89
N VAL A 172 -10.66 9.14 14.52
CA VAL A 172 -11.07 8.00 15.35
C VAL A 172 -10.01 6.92 15.23
N THR A 173 -9.59 6.35 16.34
CA THR A 173 -8.79 5.12 16.36
C THR A 173 -9.73 3.96 16.68
N LEU A 174 -9.86 3.02 15.74
CA LEU A 174 -10.59 1.78 15.92
C LEU A 174 -9.62 0.65 16.16
N ARG A 175 -9.81 -0.08 17.26
CA ARG A 175 -9.10 -1.31 17.58
C ARG A 175 -10.12 -2.42 17.67
N CYS A 176 -10.08 -3.30 16.68
CA CYS A 176 -10.97 -4.44 16.63
C CYS A 176 -10.18 -5.72 16.88
N GLU A 177 -10.66 -6.51 17.82
CA GLU A 177 -10.16 -7.83 18.11
C GLU A 177 -11.08 -8.86 17.46
N GLY A 178 -10.54 -9.79 16.70
CA GLY A 178 -11.25 -10.97 16.25
C GLY A 178 -10.79 -12.20 17.01
N VAL A 179 -11.71 -13.15 17.17
CA VAL A 179 -11.55 -14.37 17.96
C VAL A 179 -12.11 -15.54 17.17
N CYS A 180 -11.33 -16.62 17.07
CA CYS A 180 -11.80 -17.90 16.52
C CYS A 180 -11.09 -19.03 17.27
N ASN A 181 -11.85 -19.98 17.85
CA ASN A 181 -11.31 -21.18 18.53
C ASN A 181 -10.12 -20.89 19.48
N SER A 182 -10.26 -19.86 20.32
CA SER A 182 -9.24 -19.37 21.28
C SER A 182 -8.01 -18.69 20.67
N GLN A 183 -7.91 -18.58 19.34
CA GLN A 183 -6.99 -17.65 18.70
C GLN A 183 -7.60 -16.27 18.63
N THR A 184 -6.78 -15.27 18.85
CA THR A 184 -7.16 -13.86 18.79
C THR A 184 -6.34 -13.17 17.69
N SER A 185 -6.83 -12.05 17.15
CA SER A 185 -6.08 -11.16 16.26
C SER A 185 -6.59 -9.74 16.47
N VAL A 186 -5.69 -8.77 16.66
CA VAL A 186 -6.10 -7.38 16.86
C VAL A 186 -5.65 -6.54 15.69
N VAL A 187 -6.58 -5.80 15.12
CA VAL A 187 -6.35 -4.86 14.04
C VAL A 187 -6.67 -3.46 14.53
N GLU A 188 -5.67 -2.59 14.46
CA GLU A 188 -5.83 -1.15 14.66
C GLU A 188 -6.02 -0.48 13.31
N SER A 189 -6.95 0.47 13.25
CA SER A 189 -7.09 1.38 12.14
C SER A 189 -7.53 2.74 12.62
N VAL A 190 -6.79 3.77 12.25
CA VAL A 190 -7.22 5.14 12.47
C VAL A 190 -8.12 5.54 11.28
N TYR A 191 -9.08 6.45 11.47
CA TYR A 191 -9.86 7.08 10.41
C TYR A 191 -10.01 8.56 10.71
N ARG A 192 -10.09 9.43 9.70
CA ARG A 192 -10.30 10.87 9.90
C ARG A 192 -11.52 11.37 9.15
N VAL A 193 -12.18 12.40 9.68
CA VAL A 193 -13.19 13.17 8.93
C VAL A 193 -12.47 13.90 7.81
N THR A 194 -12.84 13.61 6.58
CA THR A 194 -12.49 14.44 5.43
C THR A 194 -13.67 15.35 5.12
N ALA A 195 -13.38 16.64 4.92
CA ALA A 195 -14.33 17.57 4.33
C ALA A 195 -14.70 17.10 2.91
N ASN A 196 -15.88 17.49 2.43
CA ASN A 196 -16.38 17.03 1.15
C ASN A 196 -15.53 17.64 0.01
N HIS A 197 -14.77 16.78 -0.66
CA HIS A 197 -14.30 16.84 -2.05
C HIS A 197 -13.64 18.15 -2.53
N ALA A 198 -12.32 18.26 -2.36
CA ALA A 198 -11.51 19.12 -3.23
C ALA A 198 -10.76 18.34 -4.33
N VAL A 199 -10.63 17.01 -4.22
CA VAL A 199 -9.85 16.19 -5.16
C VAL A 199 -10.67 15.05 -5.73
N SER A 200 -10.88 15.05 -7.05
CA SER A 200 -11.48 13.92 -7.76
C SER A 200 -10.50 12.75 -7.86
N ASP A 201 -10.94 11.56 -7.45
CA ASP A 201 -10.14 10.33 -7.50
C ASP A 201 -9.64 10.00 -8.90
N ALA A 202 -8.37 9.62 -9.02
CA ALA A 202 -7.72 9.27 -10.28
C ALA A 202 -6.66 8.19 -10.09
N VAL A 203 -6.41 7.40 -11.14
CA VAL A 203 -5.30 6.44 -11.14
C VAL A 203 -3.96 7.13 -11.40
N VAL A 204 -3.96 8.25 -12.13
CA VAL A 204 -2.77 9.08 -12.37
C VAL A 204 -3.13 10.57 -12.22
N MET A 205 -2.30 11.30 -11.48
CA MET A 205 -2.34 12.77 -11.35
C MET A 205 -0.95 13.34 -11.63
N ALA A 206 -0.81 14.16 -12.67
CA ALA A 206 0.46 14.75 -13.12
C ALA A 206 0.42 16.29 -13.11
N GLY A 207 1.26 16.93 -12.30
CA GLY A 207 1.33 18.40 -12.22
C GLY A 207 1.95 18.99 -13.48
N GLY A 208 2.80 18.22 -14.13
CA GLY A 208 3.36 18.47 -15.45
C GLY A 208 2.61 17.68 -16.52
N ASP A 209 3.33 17.39 -17.61
CA ASP A 209 2.78 16.57 -18.70
C ASP A 209 2.55 15.12 -18.27
N LEU A 210 1.49 14.49 -18.78
CA LEU A 210 1.26 13.05 -18.70
C LEU A 210 1.59 12.40 -20.04
N LYS A 211 2.70 11.65 -20.09
CA LYS A 211 3.23 11.00 -21.30
C LYS A 211 3.21 9.47 -21.14
N LEU A 212 2.45 8.80 -21.99
CA LEU A 212 2.33 7.35 -22.06
C LEU A 212 2.85 6.87 -23.42
N ASN A 213 4.06 6.34 -23.47
CA ASN A 213 4.69 5.81 -24.68
C ASN A 213 4.57 4.28 -24.70
N THR A 214 3.82 3.75 -25.66
CA THR A 214 3.46 2.33 -25.70
C THR A 214 3.52 1.78 -27.13
N LEU A 215 3.96 0.53 -27.31
CA LEU A 215 3.84 -0.16 -28.60
C LEU A 215 2.41 -0.62 -28.88
N GLY A 216 1.67 -1.03 -27.84
CA GLY A 216 0.28 -1.46 -27.90
C GLY A 216 -0.69 -0.41 -27.36
N ASN A 217 -1.71 -0.88 -26.64
CA ASN A 217 -2.78 -0.02 -26.11
C ASN A 217 -2.51 0.40 -24.66
N VAL A 218 -3.06 1.55 -24.28
CA VAL A 218 -3.23 1.95 -22.88
C VAL A 218 -4.62 1.49 -22.42
N THR A 219 -4.67 0.63 -21.41
CA THR A 219 -5.93 0.11 -20.84
C THR A 219 -6.27 0.82 -19.53
N LEU A 220 -7.49 1.33 -19.42
CA LEU A 220 -8.03 2.03 -18.25
C LEU A 220 -9.13 1.19 -17.60
N ASP A 221 -8.99 0.97 -16.30
CA ASP A 221 -9.90 0.13 -15.51
C ASP A 221 -10.12 0.72 -14.10
N ALA A 222 -11.20 0.30 -13.45
CA ALA A 222 -11.50 0.62 -12.06
C ALA A 222 -11.99 -0.64 -11.36
N SER A 223 -11.39 -0.93 -10.22
CA SER A 223 -11.80 -2.00 -9.32
C SER A 223 -12.37 -1.41 -8.04
N HIS A 224 -13.40 -2.03 -7.48
CA HIS A 224 -14.04 -1.63 -6.23
C HIS A 224 -14.48 -0.16 -6.20
N PRO A 225 -15.35 0.29 -7.13
CA PRO A 225 -15.85 1.66 -7.13
C PRO A 225 -16.50 1.97 -5.78
N ARG A 226 -16.17 3.12 -5.17
CA ARG A 226 -16.63 3.49 -3.82
C ARG A 226 -18.16 3.50 -3.74
N ASN A 227 -18.82 3.84 -4.84
CA ASN A 227 -20.28 3.83 -5.02
C ASN A 227 -20.62 3.20 -6.38
N SER A 228 -21.75 2.50 -6.50
CA SER A 228 -22.24 1.90 -7.76
C SER A 228 -22.49 2.91 -8.90
N ALA A 229 -22.52 4.21 -8.59
CA ALA A 229 -22.69 5.30 -9.56
C ALA A 229 -21.36 5.87 -10.10
N ASP A 230 -20.21 5.61 -9.47
CA ASP A 230 -18.91 6.15 -9.89
C ASP A 230 -18.03 5.05 -10.51
N ASN A 231 -18.41 4.61 -11.71
CA ASN A 231 -17.66 3.64 -12.53
C ASN A 231 -16.56 4.31 -13.38
N TRP A 232 -16.09 5.48 -12.97
CA TRP A 232 -15.15 6.30 -13.74
C TRP A 232 -13.69 5.99 -13.39
N VAL A 233 -12.87 5.84 -14.42
CA VAL A 233 -11.41 5.85 -14.32
C VAL A 233 -10.92 7.22 -14.75
N ARG A 234 -10.17 7.93 -13.90
CA ARG A 234 -9.68 9.28 -14.23
C ARG A 234 -8.17 9.28 -14.44
N LEU A 235 -7.73 9.94 -15.50
CA LEU A 235 -6.37 10.42 -15.68
C LEU A 235 -6.41 11.94 -15.63
N ARG A 236 -5.49 12.54 -14.88
CA ARG A 236 -5.51 13.98 -14.61
C ARG A 236 -4.13 14.56 -14.84
N THR A 237 -4.04 15.62 -15.65
CA THR A 237 -2.82 16.40 -15.83
C THR A 237 -3.16 17.89 -15.82
N LYS A 238 -2.27 18.70 -15.24
CA LYS A 238 -2.37 20.17 -15.28
C LYS A 238 -1.76 20.78 -16.54
N LYS A 239 -1.15 19.95 -17.42
CA LYS A 239 -0.52 20.36 -18.68
C LYS A 239 -0.98 19.46 -19.83
N SER A 240 -0.03 18.97 -20.64
CA SER A 240 -0.32 18.21 -21.86
C SER A 240 -0.59 16.74 -21.54
N PHE A 241 -1.52 16.14 -22.26
CA PHE A 241 -1.74 14.69 -22.26
C PHE A 241 -1.26 14.09 -23.58
N ALA A 242 -0.45 13.03 -23.52
CA ALA A 242 -0.03 12.30 -24.71
C ALA A 242 0.04 10.79 -24.47
N ALA A 243 -0.81 10.03 -25.17
CA ALA A 243 -0.69 8.60 -25.36
C ALA A 243 -0.22 8.34 -26.80
N MET A 244 1.01 7.84 -26.96
CA MET A 244 1.69 7.78 -28.26
C MET A 244 2.45 6.47 -28.46
N HIS A 245 2.59 6.09 -29.72
CA HIS A 245 3.58 5.13 -30.19
C HIS A 245 4.96 5.78 -30.30
N PRO A 246 6.06 5.00 -30.34
CA PRO A 246 7.41 5.55 -30.46
C PRO A 246 7.65 6.41 -31.70
N GLY A 247 6.88 6.18 -32.78
CA GLY A 247 6.91 6.99 -34.01
C GLY A 247 6.15 8.32 -33.93
N GLY A 248 5.51 8.63 -32.80
CA GLY A 248 4.74 9.87 -32.58
C GLY A 248 3.24 9.75 -32.87
N ASP A 249 2.79 8.66 -33.49
CA ASP A 249 1.37 8.40 -33.74
C ASP A 249 0.58 8.20 -32.44
N ALA A 250 -0.70 8.57 -32.45
CA ALA A 250 -1.57 8.43 -31.29
C ALA A 250 -1.82 6.94 -30.95
N ALA A 251 -1.55 6.55 -29.69
CA ALA A 251 -1.88 5.23 -29.18
C ALA A 251 -3.37 5.13 -28.78
N GLN A 252 -3.93 3.93 -28.85
CA GLN A 252 -5.32 3.69 -28.45
C GLN A 252 -5.49 3.59 -26.94
N LEU A 253 -6.41 4.38 -26.40
CA LEU A 253 -6.92 4.31 -25.03
C LEU A 253 -8.15 3.40 -25.02
N ARG A 254 -8.04 2.26 -24.33
CA ARG A 254 -9.14 1.30 -24.17
C ARG A 254 -9.70 1.34 -22.77
N VAL A 255 -10.99 1.59 -22.66
CA VAL A 255 -11.71 1.57 -21.38
C VAL A 255 -12.31 0.17 -21.18
N ALA A 256 -12.14 -0.40 -19.99
CA ALA A 256 -12.67 -1.72 -19.67
C ALA A 256 -14.20 -1.80 -19.86
N PRO A 257 -14.77 -3.00 -20.16
CA PRO A 257 -16.22 -3.17 -20.31
C PRO A 257 -16.99 -2.61 -19.10
N GLU A 258 -18.15 -2.02 -19.36
CA GLU A 258 -19.03 -1.40 -18.33
C GLU A 258 -18.46 -0.19 -17.59
N ARG A 259 -17.24 0.25 -17.93
CA ARG A 259 -16.61 1.45 -17.35
C ARG A 259 -16.77 2.68 -18.24
N LYS A 260 -16.56 3.83 -17.61
CA LYS A 260 -16.32 5.12 -18.27
C LYS A 260 -14.96 5.64 -17.84
N ALA A 261 -14.35 6.49 -18.65
CA ALA A 261 -13.10 7.14 -18.32
C ALA A 261 -13.20 8.65 -18.52
N GLN A 262 -12.40 9.39 -17.78
CA GLN A 262 -12.25 10.84 -17.91
C GLN A 262 -10.78 11.17 -18.02
N ILE A 263 -10.43 12.06 -18.95
CA ILE A 263 -9.10 12.65 -19.03
C ILE A 263 -9.25 14.15 -18.79
N GLY A 264 -8.64 14.62 -17.71
CA GLY A 264 -8.46 16.03 -17.43
C GLY A 264 -7.13 16.52 -17.99
N HIS A 265 -7.15 17.57 -18.80
CA HIS A 265 -5.95 18.26 -19.27
C HIS A 265 -6.19 19.76 -19.50
N ASP A 266 -5.12 20.54 -19.64
CA ASP A 266 -5.22 21.95 -19.98
C ASP A 266 -5.68 22.11 -21.44
N PRO A 267 -6.85 22.69 -21.73
CA PRO A 267 -7.36 22.84 -23.10
C PRO A 267 -6.48 23.71 -24.00
N SER A 268 -5.59 24.53 -23.44
CA SER A 268 -4.60 25.32 -24.20
C SER A 268 -3.38 24.50 -24.63
N ARG A 269 -3.23 23.28 -24.12
CA ARG A 269 -2.12 22.37 -24.39
C ARG A 269 -2.56 21.22 -25.28
N SER A 270 -1.57 20.51 -25.83
CA SER A 270 -1.82 19.38 -26.71
C SER A 270 -2.46 18.19 -25.96
N MET A 271 -3.44 17.57 -26.59
CA MET A 271 -4.01 16.29 -26.21
C MET A 271 -3.83 15.31 -27.37
N THR A 272 -3.08 14.24 -27.15
CA THR A 272 -2.82 13.20 -28.16
C THR A 272 -3.25 11.83 -27.63
N GLY A 273 -4.04 11.10 -28.41
CA GLY A 273 -4.52 9.76 -28.09
C GLY A 273 -5.77 9.41 -28.90
N SER A 274 -5.97 8.13 -29.23
CA SER A 274 -7.16 7.64 -29.91
C SER A 274 -8.10 6.96 -28.91
N TYR A 275 -9.39 7.29 -28.89
CA TYR A 275 -10.35 6.80 -27.89
C TYR A 275 -11.79 6.75 -28.42
N ASP A 276 -12.63 5.97 -27.74
CA ASP A 276 -14.07 5.91 -27.97
C ASP A 276 -14.76 7.01 -27.15
N ALA A 277 -15.39 7.98 -27.83
CA ALA A 277 -16.05 9.12 -27.21
C ALA A 277 -17.27 8.74 -26.36
N ASP A 278 -17.88 7.58 -26.58
CA ASP A 278 -18.99 7.09 -25.74
C ASP A 278 -18.50 6.55 -24.39
N LYS A 279 -17.21 6.19 -24.33
CA LYS A 279 -16.56 5.61 -23.15
C LYS A 279 -15.66 6.59 -22.42
N LEU A 280 -15.12 7.58 -23.12
CA LEU A 280 -14.12 8.50 -22.57
C LEU A 280 -14.56 9.95 -22.77
N SER A 281 -14.62 10.71 -21.68
CA SER A 281 -14.84 12.16 -21.73
C SER A 281 -13.55 12.94 -21.48
N ILE A 282 -13.43 14.07 -22.14
CA ILE A 282 -12.36 15.04 -21.92
C ILE A 282 -12.90 16.18 -21.10
N VAL A 283 -12.18 16.62 -20.07
CA VAL A 283 -12.55 17.77 -19.25
C VAL A 283 -11.39 18.75 -19.09
N PRO A 284 -11.69 20.06 -18.95
CA PRO A 284 -10.67 21.04 -18.62
C PRO A 284 -10.04 20.75 -17.26
N GLU A 285 -8.72 20.80 -17.21
CA GLU A 285 -7.96 20.71 -15.97
C GLU A 285 -6.73 21.63 -16.04
N THR A 286 -6.68 22.66 -15.20
CA THR A 286 -5.61 23.69 -15.22
C THR A 286 -5.10 23.97 -13.81
N SER A 287 -3.93 24.59 -13.67
CA SER A 287 -3.35 24.88 -12.34
C SER A 287 -4.15 25.85 -11.46
N ASP A 288 -5.18 26.50 -12.03
CA ASP A 288 -6.02 27.52 -11.38
C ASP A 288 -7.52 27.12 -11.31
N ASP A 289 -7.88 25.91 -11.70
CA ASP A 289 -9.28 25.46 -11.81
C ASP A 289 -9.94 25.09 -10.47
N GLY A 290 -9.20 25.10 -9.36
CA GLY A 290 -9.65 24.61 -8.05
C GLY A 290 -9.81 23.09 -7.95
N ASN A 291 -9.57 22.33 -9.03
CA ASN A 291 -9.57 20.87 -9.03
C ASN A 291 -8.19 20.39 -8.58
N ASP A 292 -7.96 20.23 -7.29
CA ASP A 292 -6.61 19.89 -6.83
C ASP A 292 -6.30 18.39 -7.00
N PHE A 293 -5.04 18.01 -6.79
CA PHE A 293 -4.54 16.66 -6.63
C PHE A 293 -4.47 16.27 -5.17
N TYR A 294 -4.15 15.00 -4.98
CA TYR A 294 -3.81 14.51 -3.67
C TYR A 294 -2.62 15.32 -3.12
N SER A 295 -2.82 16.13 -2.07
CA SER A 295 -1.75 16.86 -1.38
C SER A 295 -1.28 16.06 -0.17
N VAL A 296 -0.05 15.56 -0.22
CA VAL A 296 0.53 14.75 0.85
C VAL A 296 1.78 15.43 1.37
N LYS A 297 1.63 16.22 2.43
CA LYS A 297 2.75 16.90 3.10
C LYS A 297 3.65 15.90 3.85
N TRP A 298 4.93 16.25 3.99
CA TRP A 298 5.96 15.36 4.54
C TRP A 298 5.63 14.90 5.96
N GLU A 299 5.12 15.81 6.79
CA GLU A 299 4.75 15.57 8.18
C GLU A 299 3.55 14.61 8.35
N ASN A 300 2.80 14.34 7.29
CA ASN A 300 1.68 13.39 7.32
C ASN A 300 2.05 11.99 6.88
N VAL A 301 3.23 11.83 6.29
CA VAL A 301 3.72 10.52 5.89
C VAL A 301 4.19 9.83 7.16
N HIS A 302 3.76 8.58 7.36
CA HIS A 302 4.32 7.75 8.43
C HIS A 302 5.83 7.62 8.20
N GLN A 303 6.61 7.91 9.23
CA GLN A 303 8.07 7.86 9.22
C GLN A 303 8.53 6.90 10.31
N ALA A 304 9.67 6.25 10.07
CA ALA A 304 10.34 5.48 11.10
C ALA A 304 10.65 6.38 12.30
N ASP A 305 10.49 5.84 13.50
CA ASP A 305 10.75 6.56 14.75
C ASP A 305 12.21 7.03 14.80
N SER A 306 12.42 8.32 15.10
CA SER A 306 13.75 8.92 15.23
C SER A 306 14.40 8.68 16.58
N ASN A 307 13.65 8.17 17.57
CA ASN A 307 14.19 7.88 18.90
C ASN A 307 14.87 6.50 18.92
N SER A 308 16.20 6.48 18.95
CA SER A 308 17.01 5.25 18.99
C SER A 308 16.76 4.35 20.22
N ASN A 309 16.01 4.84 21.22
CA ASN A 309 15.64 4.09 22.41
C ASN A 309 14.30 3.36 22.29
N THR A 310 13.59 3.42 21.17
CA THR A 310 12.32 2.68 21.01
C THR A 310 12.53 1.31 20.38
N ASN A 311 11.52 0.45 20.50
CA ASN A 311 11.46 -0.89 19.90
C ASN A 311 10.63 -0.90 18.61
N THR A 312 10.52 0.27 17.97
CA THR A 312 9.67 0.49 16.79
C THR A 312 10.49 0.63 15.51
N ALA A 313 11.75 1.05 15.59
CA ALA A 313 12.62 1.28 14.44
C ALA A 313 14.04 0.70 14.60
N VAL A 314 14.54 0.08 13.53
CA VAL A 314 15.95 -0.20 13.33
C VAL A 314 16.65 1.05 12.81
N HIS A 315 17.80 1.40 13.39
CA HIS A 315 18.61 2.53 12.93
C HIS A 315 19.86 2.00 12.23
N ILE A 316 20.08 2.39 10.98
CA ILE A 316 21.28 2.03 10.21
C ILE A 316 21.90 3.27 9.56
N PRO A 317 23.23 3.30 9.36
CA PRO A 317 23.87 4.42 8.67
C PRO A 317 23.51 4.48 7.19
N ALA A 318 23.44 5.69 6.65
CA ALA A 318 23.42 5.96 5.22
C ALA A 318 24.70 5.43 4.55
N GLY A 319 24.61 5.10 3.27
CA GLY A 319 25.71 4.55 2.50
C GLY A 319 25.23 3.55 1.46
N THR A 320 26.17 2.78 0.94
CA THR A 320 25.91 1.74 -0.05
C THR A 320 26.10 0.36 0.54
N TYR A 321 25.04 -0.42 0.52
CA TYR A 321 24.99 -1.83 0.88
C TYR A 321 25.05 -2.66 -0.40
N ALA A 322 26.16 -3.34 -0.62
CA ALA A 322 26.43 -4.13 -1.81
C ALA A 322 26.33 -5.63 -1.51
N ALA A 323 25.49 -6.35 -2.24
CA ALA A 323 25.44 -7.81 -2.20
C ALA A 323 26.54 -8.42 -3.08
N TRP A 324 27.33 -9.32 -2.51
CA TRP A 324 28.45 -9.98 -3.19
C TRP A 324 28.09 -11.39 -3.62
N ASP A 325 28.91 -11.96 -4.50
CA ASP A 325 28.66 -13.24 -5.17
C ASP A 325 28.68 -14.44 -4.21
N ASP A 326 29.25 -14.27 -3.01
CA ASP A 326 29.23 -15.24 -1.92
C ASP A 326 27.95 -15.17 -1.06
N GLY A 327 27.01 -14.28 -1.41
CA GLY A 327 25.77 -14.04 -0.68
C GLY A 327 25.93 -13.20 0.60
N SER A 328 27.11 -12.66 0.86
CA SER A 328 27.31 -11.69 1.94
C SER A 328 26.94 -10.28 1.48
N VAL A 329 26.71 -9.39 2.46
CA VAL A 329 26.44 -7.98 2.20
C VAL A 329 27.58 -7.16 2.80
N HIS A 330 27.99 -6.15 2.05
CA HIS A 330 29.12 -5.29 2.37
C HIS A 330 28.67 -3.85 2.40
N TYR A 331 28.98 -3.15 3.47
CA TYR A 331 28.70 -1.74 3.65
C TYR A 331 29.90 -0.87 3.25
N PHE A 332 29.58 0.19 2.50
CA PHE A 332 30.51 1.23 2.11
C PHE A 332 29.91 2.59 2.47
N ASP A 333 30.64 3.39 3.23
CA ASP A 333 30.28 4.78 3.51
C ASP A 333 30.53 5.68 2.28
N LYS A 334 29.71 5.48 1.25
CA LYS A 334 29.76 6.11 -0.06
C LYS A 334 28.35 6.28 -0.60
N THR A 335 28.11 7.37 -1.34
CA THR A 335 26.94 7.46 -2.23
C THR A 335 27.03 6.42 -3.35
N LEU A 336 25.91 6.08 -4.00
CA LEU A 336 25.93 5.11 -5.10
C LEU A 336 26.90 5.52 -6.22
N SER A 337 26.92 6.79 -6.62
CA SER A 337 27.84 7.28 -7.67
C SER A 337 29.31 7.15 -7.24
N GLN A 338 29.62 7.41 -5.98
CA GLN A 338 30.98 7.22 -5.44
C GLN A 338 31.35 5.74 -5.37
N TYR A 339 30.41 4.87 -4.99
CA TYR A 339 30.61 3.42 -4.96
C TYR A 339 30.85 2.85 -6.36
N ARG A 340 30.03 3.25 -7.36
CA ARG A 340 30.22 2.84 -8.77
C ARG A 340 31.61 3.21 -9.30
N ARG A 341 32.06 4.43 -9.07
CA ARG A 341 33.44 4.86 -9.42
C ARG A 341 34.51 4.10 -8.65
N PHE A 342 34.23 3.74 -7.40
CA PHE A 342 35.15 2.98 -6.57
C PHE A 342 35.33 1.55 -7.07
N ILE A 343 34.23 0.82 -7.29
CA ILE A 343 34.26 -0.61 -7.64
C ILE A 343 34.57 -0.88 -9.12
N SER A 344 34.35 0.10 -10.00
CA SER A 344 34.75 0.02 -11.41
C SER A 344 36.27 -0.05 -11.59
N ASN A 345 37.05 0.54 -10.68
CA ASN A 345 38.50 0.40 -10.67
C ASN A 345 38.89 -1.06 -10.34
N PRO A 346 39.59 -1.78 -11.24
CA PRO A 346 39.99 -3.16 -11.01
C PRO A 346 40.74 -3.41 -9.69
N ALA A 347 41.53 -2.44 -9.23
CA ALA A 347 42.29 -2.56 -7.98
C ALA A 347 41.42 -2.61 -6.71
N ASN A 348 40.16 -2.19 -6.79
CA ASN A 348 39.24 -2.15 -5.65
C ASN A 348 38.23 -3.30 -5.65
N ARG A 349 38.22 -4.18 -6.65
CA ARG A 349 37.20 -5.23 -6.80
C ARG A 349 37.18 -6.25 -5.66
N ASP A 350 38.31 -6.39 -4.96
CA ASP A 350 38.44 -7.27 -3.80
C ASP A 350 38.37 -6.52 -2.46
N ASN A 351 38.15 -5.20 -2.49
CA ASN A 351 37.96 -4.42 -1.27
C ASN A 351 36.55 -4.68 -0.71
N GLN A 352 36.51 -5.41 0.39
CA GLN A 352 35.28 -5.86 1.03
C GLN A 352 34.57 -4.75 1.84
N GLY A 353 35.17 -3.58 2.07
CA GLY A 353 34.57 -2.59 2.97
C GLY A 353 34.26 -3.21 4.34
N THR A 354 33.07 -2.94 4.89
CA THR A 354 32.58 -3.57 6.13
C THR A 354 31.62 -4.71 5.79
N VAL A 355 32.04 -5.97 5.97
CA VAL A 355 31.13 -7.13 5.87
C VAL A 355 30.11 -7.05 7.00
N VAL A 356 28.81 -7.17 6.67
CA VAL A 356 27.73 -7.08 7.67
C VAL A 356 27.20 -8.45 8.04
N SER A 357 26.97 -8.65 9.34
CA SER A 357 26.26 -9.79 9.91
C SER A 357 24.78 -9.79 9.53
N ALA A 358 24.10 -10.89 9.84
CA ALA A 358 22.71 -11.06 9.45
C ALA A 358 21.73 -10.05 10.08
N ASN A 359 22.10 -9.45 11.20
CA ASN A 359 21.34 -8.42 11.89
C ASN A 359 22.03 -7.05 11.88
N LEU A 360 23.13 -6.90 11.13
CA LEU A 360 23.91 -5.66 11.00
C LEU A 360 24.48 -5.17 12.35
N GLU A 361 24.94 -6.08 13.22
CA GLU A 361 25.56 -5.75 14.51
C GLU A 361 26.75 -4.79 14.39
N GLU A 362 27.48 -4.82 13.27
CA GLU A 362 28.64 -3.96 13.00
C GLU A 362 28.26 -2.50 12.78
N LEU A 363 26.99 -2.25 12.43
CA LEU A 363 26.48 -0.93 12.04
C LEU A 363 25.42 -0.39 13.01
N ARG A 364 25.01 -1.19 14.00
CA ARG A 364 23.93 -0.90 14.92
C ARG A 364 24.45 -0.87 16.36
N THR A 365 23.82 -0.05 17.20
CA THR A 365 24.10 -0.10 18.64
C THR A 365 23.56 -1.40 19.24
N GLY A 366 24.22 -1.96 20.26
CA GLY A 366 23.77 -3.19 20.92
C GLY A 366 22.32 -3.10 21.41
N THR A 367 21.93 -1.95 21.97
CA THR A 367 20.54 -1.66 22.36
C THR A 367 19.57 -1.67 21.18
N ASN A 368 19.96 -1.15 20.01
CA ASN A 368 19.11 -1.22 18.82
C ASN A 368 18.94 -2.66 18.31
N VAL A 369 19.98 -3.48 18.36
CA VAL A 369 19.93 -4.91 17.97
C VAL A 369 19.00 -5.69 18.89
N GLU A 370 19.14 -5.53 20.21
CA GLU A 370 18.31 -6.22 21.21
C GLU A 370 16.82 -5.86 21.09
N ARG A 371 16.51 -4.57 20.88
CA ARG A 371 15.12 -4.07 20.85
C ARG A 371 14.41 -4.31 19.53
N ASN A 372 15.16 -4.39 18.43
CA ASN A 372 14.60 -4.41 17.08
C ASN A 372 15.11 -5.62 16.27
N PRO A 373 14.72 -6.87 16.64
CA PRO A 373 15.17 -8.08 15.96
C PRO A 373 14.43 -8.36 14.63
N GLY A 374 13.46 -7.52 14.27
CA GLY A 374 12.58 -7.70 13.10
C GLY A 374 13.25 -7.53 11.73
N MET A 375 14.57 -7.28 11.69
CA MET A 375 15.36 -7.15 10.46
C MET A 375 16.37 -8.29 10.33
N SER A 376 16.50 -8.83 9.11
CA SER A 376 17.56 -9.80 8.79
C SER A 376 18.06 -9.64 7.36
N VAL A 377 19.35 -9.80 7.12
CA VAL A 377 20.00 -9.84 5.81
C VAL A 377 20.80 -11.12 5.70
N LYS A 378 20.52 -11.98 4.73
CA LYS A 378 21.22 -13.27 4.64
C LYS A 378 21.23 -13.86 3.24
N PRO A 379 22.18 -14.76 2.94
CA PRO A 379 22.08 -15.64 1.80
C PRO A 379 20.72 -16.35 1.77
N HIS A 380 20.09 -16.37 0.61
CA HIS A 380 18.82 -17.04 0.42
C HIS A 380 18.62 -17.47 -1.03
N ASN A 381 17.86 -18.55 -1.22
CA ASN A 381 17.41 -18.96 -2.54
C ASN A 381 16.18 -18.13 -2.91
N LEU A 382 16.35 -17.21 -3.85
CA LEU A 382 15.32 -16.26 -4.26
C LEU A 382 14.42 -16.87 -5.34
N PRO A 383 13.08 -16.82 -5.15
CA PRO A 383 12.14 -17.33 -6.13
C PRO A 383 12.03 -16.41 -7.35
N TYR A 384 12.06 -16.99 -8.55
CA TYR A 384 11.72 -16.33 -9.80
C TYR A 384 10.95 -17.28 -10.73
N TYR A 385 10.18 -16.72 -11.66
CA TYR A 385 9.47 -17.51 -12.67
C TYR A 385 10.22 -17.46 -14.00
N GLN A 386 10.43 -18.63 -14.59
CA GLN A 386 10.95 -18.78 -15.95
C GLN A 386 10.03 -19.74 -16.71
N SER A 387 9.38 -19.24 -17.77
CA SER A 387 8.47 -20.04 -18.61
C SER A 387 7.47 -20.85 -17.78
N ASP A 388 6.74 -20.17 -16.89
CA ASP A 388 5.77 -20.73 -15.93
C ASP A 388 6.32 -21.64 -14.83
N ASN A 389 7.61 -21.95 -14.82
CA ASN A 389 8.22 -22.73 -13.75
C ASN A 389 8.81 -21.83 -12.68
N LEU A 390 8.39 -22.04 -11.44
CA LEU A 390 9.04 -21.45 -10.27
C LEU A 390 10.43 -22.07 -10.13
N ARG A 391 11.44 -21.20 -10.17
CA ARG A 391 12.85 -21.54 -9.96
C ARG A 391 13.39 -20.75 -8.79
N TYR A 392 14.52 -21.22 -8.28
CA TYR A 392 15.22 -20.63 -7.16
C TYR A 392 16.67 -20.42 -7.55
N GLU A 393 17.16 -19.18 -7.49
CA GLU A 393 18.59 -18.90 -7.62
C GLU A 393 19.19 -18.47 -6.27
N PRO A 394 20.48 -18.74 -6.02
CA PRO A 394 21.22 -18.11 -4.94
C PRO A 394 21.14 -16.57 -5.03
N GLY A 395 20.99 -15.95 -3.87
CA GLY A 395 20.90 -14.50 -3.74
C GLY A 395 20.95 -14.07 -2.28
N VAL A 396 20.55 -12.82 -2.03
CA VAL A 396 20.47 -12.19 -0.72
C VAL A 396 19.04 -11.75 -0.44
N LEU A 397 18.53 -12.12 0.72
CA LEU A 397 17.25 -11.63 1.24
C LEU A 397 17.50 -10.61 2.35
N TRP A 398 17.16 -9.35 2.07
CA TRP A 398 16.99 -8.30 3.07
C TRP A 398 15.52 -8.28 3.50
N ARG A 399 15.23 -8.65 4.74
CA ARG A 399 13.88 -8.74 5.27
C ARG A 399 13.68 -7.78 6.43
N THR A 400 12.55 -7.09 6.43
CA THR A 400 12.05 -6.32 7.58
C THR A 400 10.60 -6.71 7.86
N LYS A 401 10.27 -6.95 9.13
CA LYS A 401 8.93 -7.37 9.54
C LYS A 401 8.52 -6.72 10.86
N ASN A 402 7.39 -6.01 10.84
CA ASN A 402 6.76 -5.38 12.02
C ASN A 402 7.67 -4.41 12.77
N THR A 403 8.69 -3.90 12.10
CA THR A 403 9.66 -2.95 12.63
C THR A 403 10.03 -2.01 11.50
N ASP A 404 10.02 -0.72 11.79
CA ASP A 404 10.43 0.33 10.86
C ASP A 404 11.96 0.37 10.72
N MET A 405 12.45 1.09 9.73
CA MET A 405 13.87 1.28 9.50
C MET A 405 14.15 2.75 9.20
N LEU A 406 14.95 3.38 10.05
CA LEU A 406 15.47 4.72 9.86
C LEU A 406 16.90 4.64 9.34
N VAL A 407 17.15 5.36 8.24
CA VAL A 407 18.50 5.61 7.74
C VAL A 407 18.99 6.90 8.38
N GLU A 408 20.11 6.81 9.09
CA GLU A 408 20.74 7.95 9.76
C GLU A 408 21.92 8.49 8.94
N PRO A 409 22.33 9.75 9.13
CA PRO A 409 23.56 10.23 8.53
C PRO A 409 24.73 9.31 8.87
N SER A 410 25.55 8.98 7.87
CA SER A 410 26.74 8.15 8.09
C SER A 410 27.82 8.92 8.87
N SER A 411 28.88 8.21 9.29
CA SER A 411 30.02 8.85 9.98
C SER A 411 30.74 9.90 9.12
N THR A 412 30.69 9.81 7.80
CA THR A 412 31.18 10.84 6.87
C THR A 412 30.09 11.78 6.35
N GLY A 413 28.92 11.79 6.97
CA GLY A 413 27.81 12.70 6.68
C GLY A 413 27.05 12.38 5.39
N LYS A 414 27.09 11.12 4.92
CA LYS A 414 26.22 10.68 3.82
C LYS A 414 24.78 10.59 4.30
N LEU A 415 23.84 10.82 3.39
CA LEU A 415 22.40 10.77 3.67
C LEU A 415 21.67 9.73 2.81
N ASP A 416 22.31 9.25 1.75
CA ASP A 416 21.71 8.36 0.76
C ASP A 416 21.68 6.92 1.27
N PHE A 417 20.59 6.21 1.01
CA PHE A 417 20.47 4.77 1.23
C PHE A 417 20.52 4.05 -0.10
N SER A 418 21.50 3.17 -0.29
CA SER A 418 21.61 2.38 -1.52
C SER A 418 21.73 0.89 -1.18
N LEU A 419 20.88 0.06 -1.81
CA LEU A 419 20.92 -1.39 -1.71
C LEU A 419 21.06 -1.97 -3.12
N VAL A 420 22.23 -2.52 -3.42
CA VAL A 420 22.65 -2.82 -4.80
C VAL A 420 23.44 -4.12 -4.89
N PRO A 421 23.56 -4.74 -6.08
CA PRO A 421 24.60 -5.75 -6.29
C PRO A 421 26.00 -5.11 -6.30
N LYS A 422 27.04 -5.93 -6.13
CA LYS A 422 28.46 -5.51 -6.18
C LYS A 422 28.79 -4.65 -7.40
N PHE A 423 28.21 -4.98 -8.56
CA PHE A 423 28.31 -4.20 -9.78
C PHE A 423 26.93 -3.65 -10.15
N PRO A 424 26.57 -2.45 -9.67
CA PRO A 424 25.24 -1.88 -9.88
C PRO A 424 24.97 -1.63 -11.38
N ALA A 425 23.83 -2.09 -11.87
CA ALA A 425 23.35 -1.84 -13.22
C ALA A 425 22.93 -0.36 -13.39
N PRO A 426 22.90 0.17 -14.62
CA PRO A 426 22.35 1.48 -14.89
C PRO A 426 20.82 1.41 -14.90
N ALA A 427 20.16 2.56 -14.79
CA ALA A 427 18.70 2.64 -14.88
C ALA A 427 18.20 2.64 -16.35
N SER A 428 19.08 2.86 -17.32
CA SER A 428 18.79 2.85 -18.76
C SER A 428 20.02 2.47 -19.58
N SER A 429 19.84 2.18 -20.87
CA SER A 429 20.96 1.85 -21.77
C SER A 429 21.90 3.03 -22.03
N THR A 430 21.42 4.27 -21.82
CA THR A 430 22.14 5.51 -22.13
C THR A 430 22.99 6.06 -20.98
N GLU A 431 23.12 5.34 -19.86
CA GLU A 431 23.90 5.81 -18.72
C GLU A 431 25.40 5.53 -18.97
N GLU A 432 26.18 6.59 -19.25
CA GLU A 432 27.57 6.51 -19.74
C GLU A 432 28.58 5.87 -18.76
N ASP A 433 28.25 5.79 -17.46
CA ASP A 433 29.12 5.26 -16.41
C ASP A 433 28.94 3.73 -16.18
N TYR A 434 28.32 3.01 -17.11
CA TYR A 434 28.12 1.56 -16.98
C TYR A 434 29.41 0.77 -17.24
N VAL A 435 29.75 -0.09 -16.28
CA VAL A 435 30.75 -1.14 -16.46
C VAL A 435 30.01 -2.47 -16.45
N GLU A 436 30.10 -3.20 -17.55
CA GLU A 436 29.53 -4.53 -17.65
C GLU A 436 30.12 -5.43 -16.55
N PRO A 437 29.28 -6.08 -15.74
CA PRO A 437 29.76 -6.97 -14.71
C PRO A 437 30.58 -8.13 -15.29
N PRO A 438 31.54 -8.67 -14.54
CA PRO A 438 32.10 -9.98 -14.85
C PRO A 438 30.99 -11.05 -14.92
N ASP A 439 31.17 -12.04 -15.79
CA ASP A 439 30.27 -13.19 -15.92
C ASP A 439 30.00 -13.85 -14.56
N GLY A 440 28.72 -14.13 -14.27
CA GLY A 440 28.31 -14.81 -13.05
C GLY A 440 28.16 -13.92 -11.81
N SER A 441 28.38 -12.61 -11.92
CA SER A 441 28.15 -11.71 -10.79
C SER A 441 26.68 -11.47 -10.48
N TYR A 442 26.40 -11.08 -9.24
CA TYR A 442 25.05 -10.76 -8.79
C TYR A 442 24.47 -9.59 -9.59
N SER A 443 23.24 -9.77 -10.04
CA SER A 443 22.42 -8.74 -10.67
C SER A 443 21.34 -8.25 -9.67
N PRO A 444 20.52 -7.24 -10.02
CA PRO A 444 19.35 -6.88 -9.22
C PRO A 444 18.39 -8.05 -8.93
N ASP A 445 18.51 -9.15 -9.69
CA ASP A 445 17.72 -10.38 -9.52
C ASP A 445 18.14 -11.20 -8.30
N ASN A 446 19.40 -11.10 -7.92
CA ASN A 446 20.01 -11.85 -6.83
C ASN A 446 19.86 -11.12 -5.49
N LEU A 447 19.10 -10.03 -5.44
CA LEU A 447 18.85 -9.26 -4.23
C LEU A 447 17.35 -9.04 -4.06
N MET A 448 16.83 -9.27 -2.86
CA MET A 448 15.43 -9.05 -2.54
C MET A 448 15.27 -8.24 -1.26
N LEU A 449 14.55 -7.14 -1.34
CA LEU A 449 14.02 -6.40 -0.20
C LEU A 449 12.58 -6.85 0.07
N TYR A 450 12.36 -7.55 1.19
CA TYR A 450 11.07 -8.07 1.60
C TYR A 450 10.55 -7.35 2.85
N MET A 451 9.52 -6.52 2.68
CA MET A 451 8.96 -5.66 3.72
C MET A 451 7.61 -6.18 4.21
N THR A 452 7.37 -6.25 5.51
CA THR A 452 6.05 -6.61 6.05
C THR A 452 5.70 -5.69 7.19
N ASN A 453 4.71 -4.80 6.98
CA ASN A 453 4.30 -3.81 7.97
C ASN A 453 5.52 -3.03 8.49
N THR A 454 6.26 -2.45 7.54
CA THR A 454 7.51 -1.73 7.79
C THR A 454 7.51 -0.46 6.97
N THR A 455 7.99 0.63 7.57
CA THR A 455 8.37 1.85 6.88
C THR A 455 9.88 2.01 6.86
N ILE A 456 10.45 2.24 5.68
CA ILE A 456 11.84 2.68 5.51
C ILE A 456 11.81 4.19 5.31
N THR A 457 12.58 4.93 6.12
CA THR A 457 12.71 6.39 6.02
C THR A 457 14.16 6.78 5.80
N ALA A 458 14.42 7.52 4.72
CA ALA A 458 15.75 8.00 4.37
C ALA A 458 15.81 9.54 4.21
N PRO A 459 16.82 10.21 4.81
CA PRO A 459 16.98 11.66 4.73
C PRO A 459 17.60 12.13 3.40
N GLY A 460 18.24 11.24 2.65
CA GLY A 460 18.78 11.50 1.32
C GLY A 460 18.09 10.67 0.24
N LYS A 461 18.82 10.39 -0.85
CA LYS A 461 18.33 9.59 -1.97
C LYS A 461 18.14 8.13 -1.56
N VAL A 462 17.19 7.45 -2.19
CA VAL A 462 17.01 6.00 -2.04
C VAL A 462 17.28 5.32 -3.39
N ASN A 463 18.29 4.46 -3.43
CA ASN A 463 18.65 3.70 -4.63
C ASN A 463 18.53 2.20 -4.37
N LEU A 464 17.52 1.58 -4.96
CA LEU A 464 17.28 0.14 -4.81
C LEU A 464 17.54 -0.54 -6.14
N GLN A 465 18.49 -1.46 -6.17
CA GLN A 465 18.70 -2.36 -7.29
C GLN A 465 18.47 -3.79 -6.84
N CYS A 466 17.19 -4.09 -6.64
CA CYS A 466 16.76 -5.36 -6.07
C CYS A 466 15.30 -5.63 -6.44
N CYS A 467 14.86 -6.86 -6.19
CA CYS A 467 13.44 -7.18 -6.15
C CYS A 467 12.83 -6.58 -4.87
N VAL A 468 11.83 -5.70 -5.00
CA VAL A 468 11.10 -5.17 -3.84
C VAL A 468 9.76 -5.91 -3.72
N LYS A 469 9.53 -6.56 -2.58
CA LYS A 469 8.31 -7.31 -2.26
C LYS A 469 7.83 -6.98 -0.86
N GLY A 470 6.54 -7.16 -0.61
CA GLY A 470 6.03 -6.98 0.74
C GLY A 470 4.52 -6.86 0.89
N ARG A 471 4.11 -6.66 2.14
CA ARG A 471 2.73 -6.31 2.56
C ARG A 471 2.80 -5.12 3.50
N SER A 472 2.02 -4.09 3.24
CA SER A 472 1.96 -2.86 4.04
C SER A 472 3.34 -2.22 4.23
N GLY A 473 4.20 -2.28 3.21
CA GLY A 473 5.49 -1.61 3.22
C GLY A 473 5.36 -0.15 2.77
N THR A 474 6.11 0.77 3.37
CA THR A 474 6.25 2.15 2.86
C THR A 474 7.72 2.50 2.74
N ILE A 475 8.12 3.12 1.63
CA ILE A 475 9.46 3.67 1.45
C ILE A 475 9.33 5.18 1.30
N THR A 476 10.00 5.92 2.17
CA THR A 476 9.96 7.39 2.20
C THR A 476 11.37 7.96 2.01
N SER A 477 11.50 8.96 1.15
CA SER A 477 12.77 9.63 0.86
C SER A 477 12.58 11.13 0.77
N GLN A 478 13.51 11.90 1.35
CA GLN A 478 13.56 13.35 1.13
C GLN A 478 14.28 13.72 -0.18
N GLY A 479 15.05 12.80 -0.77
CA GLY A 479 15.71 12.98 -2.05
C GLY A 479 15.07 12.15 -3.16
N ASP A 480 15.80 12.01 -4.27
CA ASP A 480 15.36 11.18 -5.39
C ASP A 480 15.23 9.71 -4.98
N MET A 481 14.25 9.03 -5.55
CA MET A 481 14.13 7.58 -5.43
C MET A 481 14.35 6.91 -6.77
N THR A 482 15.33 6.03 -6.84
CA THR A 482 15.60 5.18 -8.01
C THR A 482 15.42 3.72 -7.64
N ILE A 483 14.55 3.02 -8.36
CA ILE A 483 14.36 1.57 -8.22
C ILE A 483 14.68 0.92 -9.57
N VAL A 484 15.80 0.23 -9.66
CA VAL A 484 16.08 -0.70 -10.77
C VAL A 484 15.61 -2.07 -10.32
N ALA A 485 14.40 -2.41 -10.74
CA ALA A 485 13.75 -3.65 -10.37
C ALA A 485 14.47 -4.85 -10.98
N GLY A 486 14.78 -5.85 -10.14
CA GLY A 486 15.18 -7.18 -10.59
C GLY A 486 14.04 -7.94 -11.29
N ARG A 487 14.05 -9.28 -11.27
CA ARG A 487 13.00 -10.15 -11.89
C ARG A 487 11.60 -9.87 -11.39
N THR A 488 11.47 -9.17 -10.26
CA THR A 488 10.18 -8.87 -9.69
C THR A 488 10.16 -7.50 -9.03
N LEU A 489 9.48 -6.56 -9.70
CA LEU A 489 8.65 -5.58 -9.04
C LEU A 489 7.21 -6.01 -9.30
N THR A 490 6.78 -7.07 -8.60
CA THR A 490 5.44 -7.65 -8.69
C THR A 490 5.04 -8.08 -7.29
N LEU A 491 3.93 -7.50 -6.82
CA LEU A 491 3.37 -7.73 -5.49
C LEU A 491 2.28 -8.82 -5.50
N LYS A 492 2.14 -9.54 -6.62
CA LYS A 492 1.15 -10.61 -6.78
C LYS A 492 1.71 -11.95 -6.28
N GLY A 493 0.96 -12.62 -5.40
CA GLY A 493 1.18 -14.02 -4.99
C GLY A 493 1.01 -15.03 -6.12
N ARG A 494 0.30 -14.65 -7.20
CA ARG A 494 0.33 -15.35 -8.49
C ARG A 494 1.36 -14.71 -9.41
N SER A 495 2.14 -15.53 -10.10
CA SER A 495 2.66 -15.15 -11.42
C SER A 495 1.47 -14.65 -12.25
N THR A 496 1.31 -13.34 -12.44
CA THR A 496 0.65 -12.88 -13.66
C THR A 496 1.55 -13.41 -14.75
N LYS A 497 1.08 -14.40 -15.49
CA LYS A 497 1.68 -14.79 -16.76
C LYS A 497 1.83 -13.51 -17.57
N VAL A 498 3.02 -12.94 -17.57
CA VAL A 498 3.36 -11.78 -18.38
C VAL A 498 3.40 -12.18 -19.86
N GLN A 499 3.40 -13.49 -20.14
CA GLN A 499 3.12 -14.06 -21.46
C GLN A 499 1.64 -14.00 -21.88
N ASP A 500 0.66 -13.78 -20.98
CA ASP A 500 -0.77 -13.77 -21.34
C ASP A 500 -1.27 -12.43 -21.91
N LEU A 501 -0.38 -11.56 -22.38
CA LEU A 501 -0.80 -10.31 -23.05
C LEU A 501 -0.64 -10.38 -24.57
N GLU A 502 0.10 -11.33 -25.11
CA GLU A 502 0.11 -11.59 -26.55
C GLU A 502 -1.13 -12.43 -26.90
N ASP A 503 -2.16 -11.75 -27.42
CA ASP A 503 -3.36 -12.30 -28.03
C ASP A 503 -4.21 -13.25 -27.18
N VAL A 504 -5.04 -12.70 -26.28
CA VAL A 504 -6.13 -13.45 -25.66
C VAL A 504 -7.45 -13.16 -26.39
N PRO A 505 -7.98 -14.12 -27.19
CA PRO A 505 -9.30 -13.99 -27.79
C PRO A 505 -10.37 -13.82 -26.70
N THR A 506 -11.39 -13.01 -26.98
CA THR A 506 -12.48 -12.69 -26.03
C THR A 506 -13.16 -13.95 -25.47
N GLU A 507 -13.20 -15.05 -26.23
CA GLU A 507 -13.70 -16.35 -25.79
C GLU A 507 -12.79 -17.05 -24.76
N LEU A 508 -11.46 -16.85 -24.82
CA LEU A 508 -10.53 -17.39 -23.84
C LEU A 508 -10.61 -16.63 -22.51
N LEU A 509 -10.93 -15.33 -22.52
CA LEU A 509 -11.25 -14.56 -21.31
C LEU A 509 -12.54 -15.05 -20.64
N ALA A 510 -13.57 -15.39 -21.43
CA ALA A 510 -14.80 -15.99 -20.92
C ALA A 510 -14.54 -17.41 -20.36
N ASN A 511 -13.74 -18.22 -21.05
CA ASN A 511 -13.36 -19.57 -20.61
C ASN A 511 -12.42 -19.56 -19.40
N LEU A 512 -11.56 -18.55 -19.24
CA LEU A 512 -10.73 -18.37 -18.05
C LEU A 512 -11.56 -17.90 -16.84
N ALA A 513 -12.59 -17.07 -17.08
CA ALA A 513 -13.57 -16.70 -16.06
C ALA A 513 -14.44 -17.91 -15.65
N GLU A 514 -14.77 -18.80 -16.59
CA GLU A 514 -15.54 -20.02 -16.33
C GLU A 514 -14.67 -21.13 -15.69
N LYS A 515 -13.40 -21.25 -16.08
CA LYS A 515 -12.40 -22.17 -15.48
C LYS A 515 -12.02 -21.74 -14.06
N ALA A 516 -11.85 -20.43 -13.82
CA ALA A 516 -11.72 -19.89 -12.47
C ALA A 516 -12.95 -20.13 -11.59
N ARG A 517 -14.13 -20.30 -12.21
CA ARG A 517 -15.38 -20.71 -11.56
C ARG A 517 -15.47 -22.22 -11.30
N ARG A 518 -14.88 -23.06 -12.16
CA ARG A 518 -14.93 -24.54 -12.06
C ARG A 518 -13.82 -25.15 -11.19
N ASP A 519 -12.62 -24.59 -11.17
CA ASP A 519 -11.44 -25.29 -10.63
C ASP A 519 -11.18 -25.09 -9.12
N GLY A 520 -12.00 -24.33 -8.40
CA GLY A 520 -12.11 -24.41 -6.92
C GLY A 520 -10.80 -24.51 -6.13
N GLY A 521 -9.73 -23.80 -6.53
CA GLY A 521 -8.52 -23.59 -5.74
C GLY A 521 -7.82 -24.83 -5.19
N LYS A 522 -7.49 -25.82 -6.02
CA LYS A 522 -6.60 -26.91 -5.57
C LYS A 522 -5.20 -26.80 -6.17
N GLU A 523 -4.25 -26.31 -5.37
CA GLU A 523 -2.86 -26.74 -5.43
C GLU A 523 -2.32 -27.07 -4.02
N ARG A 524 -1.65 -28.22 -3.94
CA ARG A 524 -0.77 -28.71 -2.85
C ARG A 524 0.42 -29.35 -3.57
N ALA A 525 1.67 -29.35 -3.10
CA ALA A 525 2.28 -28.90 -1.85
C ALA A 525 3.79 -28.63 -2.07
N GLY A 526 4.38 -27.75 -1.25
CA GLY A 526 5.82 -27.86 -0.92
C GLY A 526 6.71 -26.62 -1.04
N LEU A 527 6.37 -25.52 -0.36
CA LEU A 527 7.25 -24.52 0.29
C LEU A 527 6.34 -23.33 0.66
N GLY A 528 6.18 -23.03 1.96
CA GLY A 528 5.22 -22.05 2.50
C GLY A 528 5.52 -20.59 2.15
N LEU A 529 5.53 -20.26 0.87
CA LEU A 529 5.64 -18.92 0.27
C LEU A 529 4.78 -18.79 -1.01
N ALA A 530 3.77 -19.65 -1.19
CA ALA A 530 2.81 -19.57 -2.29
C ALA A 530 1.37 -19.42 -1.78
N ASP A 531 0.69 -18.42 -2.35
CA ASP A 531 -0.75 -18.31 -2.60
C ASP A 531 -1.74 -18.48 -1.43
N ASP A 532 -2.01 -17.37 -0.75
CA ASP A 532 -3.36 -16.96 -0.31
C ASP A 532 -3.27 -15.51 0.19
N ASP A 533 -3.83 -14.52 -0.53
CA ASP A 533 -4.43 -13.29 0.07
C ASP A 533 -4.75 -12.23 -1.00
N SER A 534 -6.04 -12.17 -1.35
CA SER A 534 -6.66 -11.22 -2.27
C SER A 534 -7.06 -9.89 -1.63
N GLY A 535 -6.22 -9.30 -0.78
CA GLY A 535 -6.52 -7.97 -0.24
C GLY A 535 -5.57 -7.55 0.86
N THR A 536 -4.73 -6.55 0.59
CA THR A 536 -4.15 -5.57 1.53
C THR A 536 -3.08 -4.77 0.79
N LEU A 537 -2.93 -3.47 1.10
CA LEU A 537 -1.87 -2.59 0.55
C LEU A 537 -0.53 -3.30 0.52
N GLN A 538 0.13 -3.37 -0.64
CA GLN A 538 1.31 -4.22 -0.79
C GLN A 538 2.62 -3.42 -0.70
N LEU A 539 2.70 -2.21 -1.29
CA LEU A 539 3.85 -1.29 -1.15
C LEU A 539 3.45 0.16 -1.46
N ASN A 540 3.88 1.13 -0.65
CA ASN A 540 3.74 2.56 -0.90
C ASN A 540 5.11 3.22 -1.10
N ILE A 541 5.17 4.18 -2.02
CA ILE A 541 6.38 4.97 -2.30
C ILE A 541 6.05 6.44 -2.10
N TYR A 542 6.91 7.14 -1.38
CA TYR A 542 6.85 8.58 -1.20
C TYR A 542 8.23 9.21 -1.37
N SER A 543 8.33 10.22 -2.23
CA SER A 543 9.53 11.04 -2.37
C SER A 543 9.20 12.54 -2.39
N LYS A 544 10.02 13.35 -1.72
CA LYS A 544 10.00 14.83 -1.87
C LYS A 544 10.69 15.32 -3.15
N SER A 545 11.19 14.42 -3.98
CA SER A 545 11.87 14.71 -5.25
C SER A 545 11.39 13.72 -6.32
N ASP A 546 12.17 13.53 -7.37
CA ASP A 546 11.87 12.64 -8.49
C ASP A 546 11.84 11.17 -8.07
N VAL A 547 10.96 10.40 -8.73
CA VAL A 547 10.93 8.93 -8.64
C VAL A 547 11.17 8.33 -10.01
N THR A 548 12.17 7.45 -10.11
CA THR A 548 12.47 6.67 -11.31
C THR A 548 12.38 5.19 -10.99
N ILE A 549 11.54 4.46 -11.72
CA ILE A 549 11.44 3.01 -11.65
C ILE A 549 11.80 2.45 -13.01
N SER A 550 12.79 1.56 -13.06
CA SER A 550 13.23 0.91 -14.28
C SER A 550 13.26 -0.60 -14.12
N SER A 551 12.91 -1.32 -15.17
CA SER A 551 13.05 -2.78 -15.26
C SER A 551 14.21 -3.20 -16.16
N PHE A 552 15.17 -2.30 -16.37
CA PHE A 552 16.29 -2.54 -17.27
C PHE A 552 17.23 -3.63 -16.71
N THR A 553 17.72 -4.47 -17.60
CA THR A 553 18.55 -5.64 -17.26
C THR A 553 19.93 -5.63 -17.93
N GLY A 554 20.34 -4.49 -18.50
CA GLY A 554 21.56 -4.39 -19.32
C GLY A 554 21.31 -4.56 -20.82
N HIS A 555 20.37 -5.43 -21.20
CA HIS A 555 20.09 -5.72 -22.63
C HIS A 555 18.60 -5.82 -22.98
N SER A 556 17.70 -5.64 -22.00
CA SER A 556 16.25 -5.67 -22.23
C SER A 556 15.49 -5.01 -21.09
N TYR A 557 14.21 -4.71 -21.31
CA TYR A 557 13.27 -4.30 -20.28
C TYR A 557 12.27 -5.40 -19.96
N ARG A 558 12.02 -5.62 -18.67
CA ARG A 558 11.00 -6.55 -18.18
C ARG A 558 9.68 -5.85 -17.87
N SER A 559 8.65 -6.64 -17.56
CA SER A 559 7.36 -6.07 -17.14
C SER A 559 7.40 -5.62 -15.68
N LEU A 560 6.67 -4.55 -15.37
CA LEU A 560 6.53 -3.95 -14.05
C LEU A 560 5.07 -4.05 -13.58
N GLY A 561 4.87 -4.47 -12.33
CA GLY A 561 3.56 -4.59 -11.70
C GLY A 561 3.52 -3.95 -10.32
N PHE A 562 2.71 -2.91 -10.15
CA PHE A 562 2.60 -2.20 -8.88
C PHE A 562 1.17 -2.18 -8.33
N GLN A 563 1.06 -2.35 -7.01
CA GLN A 563 -0.20 -2.26 -6.25
C GLN A 563 0.00 -1.41 -4.99
N GLY A 564 -0.56 -0.21 -4.96
CA GLY A 564 -0.34 0.75 -3.87
C GLY A 564 -0.51 2.22 -4.27
N LEU A 565 0.11 3.09 -3.47
CA LEU A 565 0.27 4.52 -3.77
C LEU A 565 1.72 4.83 -4.15
N MET A 566 1.92 5.51 -5.27
CA MET A 566 3.17 6.18 -5.62
C MET A 566 2.98 7.69 -5.52
N TYR A 567 3.84 8.36 -4.76
CA TYR A 567 3.77 9.81 -4.56
C TYR A 567 5.14 10.47 -4.73
N SER A 568 5.19 11.54 -5.51
CA SER A 568 6.38 12.36 -5.75
C SER A 568 6.02 13.84 -5.76
N TRP A 569 6.89 14.68 -5.18
CA TRP A 569 6.79 16.14 -5.33
C TRP A 569 7.39 16.60 -6.67
N GLY A 570 8.38 15.85 -7.18
CA GLY A 570 8.99 16.06 -8.48
C GLY A 570 8.31 15.24 -9.58
N ASP A 571 9.11 14.79 -10.54
CA ASP A 571 8.67 13.97 -11.68
C ASP A 571 8.59 12.48 -11.33
N PHE A 572 7.75 11.77 -12.07
CA PHE A 572 7.66 10.32 -12.02
C PHE A 572 8.00 9.67 -13.36
N ARG A 573 8.99 8.78 -13.37
CA ARG A 573 9.44 8.06 -14.58
C ARG A 573 9.34 6.56 -14.35
N LEU A 574 8.63 5.87 -15.24
CA LEU A 574 8.47 4.41 -15.21
C LEU A 574 8.91 3.84 -16.55
N ASN A 575 10.05 3.15 -16.54
CA ASN A 575 10.73 2.63 -17.72
C ASN A 575 10.65 1.10 -17.74
N ALA A 576 9.68 0.58 -18.48
CA ALA A 576 9.62 -0.81 -18.96
C ALA A 576 9.98 -0.91 -20.45
N GLY A 577 10.70 0.09 -20.96
CA GLY A 577 11.15 0.20 -22.34
C GLY A 577 11.89 1.51 -22.54
N GLU A 578 12.44 1.68 -23.73
CA GLU A 578 13.06 2.93 -24.16
C GLU A 578 12.82 3.18 -25.66
N ALA A 579 13.18 4.35 -26.16
CA ALA A 579 12.98 4.72 -27.56
C ALA A 579 13.72 3.81 -28.55
N ASN A 580 14.81 3.17 -28.13
CA ASN A 580 15.56 2.21 -28.95
C ASN A 580 14.65 1.04 -29.37
N PRO A 581 14.36 0.86 -30.66
CA PRO A 581 13.49 -0.22 -31.14
C PRO A 581 14.14 -1.61 -31.02
N ASP A 582 15.47 -1.68 -30.91
CA ASP A 582 16.22 -2.95 -30.85
C ASP A 582 16.12 -3.62 -29.48
N LEU A 583 15.69 -2.89 -28.44
CA LEU A 583 15.50 -3.46 -27.10
C LEU A 583 14.07 -3.93 -26.88
N HIS A 584 13.96 -5.16 -26.38
CA HIS A 584 12.67 -5.69 -25.92
C HIS A 584 12.07 -4.81 -24.82
N ARG A 585 10.77 -4.47 -24.97
CA ARG A 585 9.99 -3.70 -24.00
C ARG A 585 9.06 -4.62 -23.20
N GLY A 586 9.03 -4.45 -21.89
CA GLY A 586 8.06 -5.07 -21.01
C GLY A 586 6.75 -4.30 -20.87
N ASN A 587 5.79 -4.86 -20.17
CA ASN A 587 4.49 -4.27 -19.89
C ASN A 587 4.48 -3.53 -18.55
N VAL A 588 3.56 -2.58 -18.38
CA VAL A 588 3.35 -1.85 -17.12
C VAL A 588 1.93 -2.09 -16.64
N VAL A 589 1.79 -2.55 -15.40
CA VAL A 589 0.51 -2.73 -14.72
C VAL A 589 0.54 -1.95 -13.41
N LEU A 590 -0.33 -0.96 -13.28
CA LEU A 590 -0.49 -0.18 -12.05
C LEU A 590 -1.90 -0.37 -11.51
N THR A 591 -2.02 -0.70 -10.22
CA THR A 591 -3.30 -0.78 -9.51
C THR A 591 -3.23 0.08 -8.24
N GLY A 592 -4.09 1.09 -8.12
CA GLY A 592 -4.05 2.08 -7.04
C GLY A 592 -3.96 3.50 -7.60
N ALA A 593 -2.99 4.30 -7.14
CA ALA A 593 -2.78 5.65 -7.66
C ALA A 593 -1.30 6.05 -7.77
N LEU A 594 -1.02 6.91 -8.74
CA LEU A 594 0.26 7.58 -8.92
C LEU A 594 0.03 9.09 -8.94
N VAL A 595 0.80 9.81 -8.13
CA VAL A 595 0.74 11.27 -8.06
C VAL A 595 2.15 11.85 -8.18
N SER A 596 2.31 12.72 -9.17
CA SER A 596 3.48 13.58 -9.35
C SER A 596 2.99 15.01 -9.20
N TYR A 597 3.15 15.55 -8.00
CA TYR A 597 2.50 16.81 -7.61
C TYR A 597 3.13 18.02 -8.32
N GLY A 598 4.43 17.96 -8.58
CA GLY A 598 5.21 18.98 -9.28
C GLY A 598 5.59 20.19 -8.45
N ASN A 599 5.41 20.14 -7.13
CA ASN A 599 5.79 21.19 -6.19
C ASN A 599 5.76 20.70 -4.74
N ASP A 600 6.06 21.59 -3.79
CA ASP A 600 5.81 21.38 -2.37
C ASP A 600 4.28 21.46 -2.08
N PRO A 601 3.65 20.33 -1.69
CA PRO A 601 2.23 20.26 -1.39
C PRO A 601 1.82 21.03 -0.12
N ALA A 602 2.78 21.48 0.70
CA ALA A 602 2.50 22.32 1.86
C ALA A 602 2.30 23.79 1.50
N THR A 603 2.87 24.25 0.38
CA THR A 603 2.96 25.68 0.06
C THR A 603 2.39 26.07 -1.31
N GLN A 604 2.24 25.12 -2.24
CA GLN A 604 1.82 25.44 -3.62
C GLN A 604 0.82 24.42 -4.17
N ALA A 605 -0.02 24.87 -5.12
CA ALA A 605 -0.94 24.03 -5.88
C ALA A 605 -0.18 23.21 -6.94
N PRO A 606 -0.69 22.03 -7.34
CA PRO A 606 -0.05 21.19 -8.34
C PRO A 606 0.02 21.89 -9.70
N GLY A 607 1.09 21.61 -10.44
CA GLY A 607 1.30 22.17 -11.79
C GLY A 607 1.63 23.65 -11.87
N ARG A 608 1.91 24.30 -10.73
CA ARG A 608 2.52 25.65 -10.70
C ARG A 608 4.05 25.66 -10.81
N GLY A 609 4.69 24.50 -10.67
CA GLY A 609 6.12 24.36 -10.90
C GLY A 609 6.49 24.53 -12.38
N THR A 610 7.62 25.21 -12.64
CA THR A 610 8.23 25.27 -13.96
C THR A 610 8.79 23.89 -14.30
N ASP A 611 8.15 23.19 -15.24
CA ASP A 611 8.58 21.90 -15.81
C ASP A 611 8.79 20.72 -14.84
N THR A 612 8.12 20.74 -13.70
CA THR A 612 8.08 19.64 -12.73
C THR A 612 6.70 19.01 -12.62
N GLY A 613 6.62 17.80 -12.06
CA GLY A 613 5.36 17.07 -11.84
C GLY A 613 4.95 16.20 -13.02
N GLY A 614 5.86 15.98 -13.98
CA GLY A 614 5.58 15.17 -15.15
C GLY A 614 5.49 13.69 -14.81
N VAL A 615 4.59 12.98 -15.47
CA VAL A 615 4.54 11.51 -15.40
C VAL A 615 4.87 10.96 -16.77
N SER A 616 5.91 10.14 -16.85
CA SER A 616 6.32 9.45 -18.07
C SER A 616 6.33 7.94 -17.85
N MET A 617 5.65 7.22 -18.72
CA MET A 617 5.67 5.75 -18.76
C MET A 617 6.08 5.28 -20.15
N ILE A 618 7.07 4.39 -20.23
CA ILE A 618 7.51 3.77 -21.49
C ILE A 618 7.39 2.26 -21.34
N ALA A 619 6.63 1.62 -22.24
CA ALA A 619 6.35 0.18 -22.17
C ALA A 619 5.98 -0.42 -23.53
N SER A 620 5.82 -1.73 -23.59
CA SER A 620 5.09 -2.43 -24.65
C SER A 620 3.59 -2.15 -24.53
N ARG A 621 2.97 -2.48 -23.38
CA ARG A 621 1.58 -2.13 -23.04
C ARG A 621 1.49 -1.49 -21.65
N ILE A 622 0.48 -0.65 -21.44
CA ILE A 622 0.23 0.02 -20.15
C ILE A 622 -1.20 -0.30 -19.70
N ARG A 623 -1.36 -0.80 -18.47
CA ARG A 623 -2.66 -0.98 -17.80
C ARG A 623 -2.70 -0.20 -16.51
N LEU A 624 -3.68 0.70 -16.40
CA LEU A 624 -3.91 1.54 -15.24
C LEU A 624 -5.27 1.19 -14.63
N THR A 625 -5.25 0.71 -13.39
CA THR A 625 -6.45 0.32 -12.66
C THR A 625 -6.58 1.18 -11.41
N PHE A 626 -7.63 1.99 -11.31
CA PHE A 626 -7.93 2.66 -10.05
C PHE A 626 -8.47 1.63 -9.05
N ASP A 627 -7.90 1.60 -7.84
CA ASP A 627 -8.45 0.83 -6.72
C ASP A 627 -8.29 1.65 -5.44
N PRO A 628 -9.40 2.17 -4.88
CA PRO A 628 -9.35 3.02 -3.70
C PRO A 628 -8.93 2.26 -2.43
N ARG A 629 -8.94 0.92 -2.43
CA ARG A 629 -8.49 0.11 -1.29
C ARG A 629 -6.97 0.16 -1.11
N PHE A 630 -6.24 0.55 -2.16
CA PHE A 630 -4.78 0.70 -2.13
C PHE A 630 -4.30 2.12 -1.81
N LEU A 631 -5.23 3.04 -1.57
CA LEU A 631 -4.89 4.33 -1.00
C LEU A 631 -4.80 4.12 0.52
N PRO A 632 -3.64 4.40 1.17
CA PRO A 632 -3.62 4.52 2.61
C PRO A 632 -4.58 5.64 3.03
N ALA A 633 -4.81 5.84 4.31
CA ALA A 633 -5.18 7.19 4.72
C ALA A 633 -4.15 8.14 4.21
N ILE A 634 -4.63 9.08 3.46
CA ILE A 634 -3.88 10.25 3.12
C ILE A 634 -4.61 11.36 3.86
N ASN A 635 -4.15 11.66 5.07
CA ASN A 635 -4.89 12.42 6.08
C ASN A 635 -5.17 13.88 5.74
N GLN A 636 -4.86 14.37 4.54
CA GLN A 636 -4.86 15.81 4.24
C GLN A 636 -5.06 16.12 2.76
N LEU A 637 -6.04 15.51 2.09
CA LEU A 637 -6.40 15.91 0.73
C LEU A 637 -7.26 17.18 0.68
N GLN A 638 -6.62 18.31 1.09
CA GLN A 638 -6.88 19.73 0.76
C GLN A 638 -7.56 20.66 1.80
N PRO A 639 -7.35 21.99 1.68
CA PRO A 639 -7.74 23.03 2.63
C PRO A 639 -9.19 23.53 2.47
N ASP A 640 -9.72 23.95 3.63
CA ASP A 640 -10.74 24.96 3.88
C ASP A 640 -12.12 24.84 3.19
N GLY A 641 -13.01 24.11 3.87
CA GLY A 641 -14.33 24.64 4.22
C GLY A 641 -15.47 24.49 3.22
N THR A 642 -16.19 23.36 3.27
CA THR A 642 -17.61 23.26 3.67
C THR A 642 -18.08 21.79 3.65
N ALA A 643 -18.98 21.43 4.56
CA ALA A 643 -19.20 20.06 5.03
C ALA A 643 -20.05 19.16 4.09
N LEU A 644 -19.70 17.87 4.09
CA LEU A 644 -20.54 16.66 4.05
C LEU A 644 -19.60 15.46 4.28
N PHE A 645 -19.93 14.62 5.26
CA PHE A 645 -19.01 13.79 6.05
C PHE A 645 -18.48 12.53 5.31
N GLN A 646 -17.15 12.37 5.16
CA GLN A 646 -16.50 11.11 4.75
C GLN A 646 -15.42 10.66 5.74
N LEU A 647 -15.24 9.34 5.91
CA LEU A 647 -14.23 8.73 6.77
C LEU A 647 -13.20 7.96 5.95
N THR A 648 -11.92 8.34 6.07
CA THR A 648 -10.79 7.75 5.32
C THR A 648 -9.76 7.13 6.27
N ARG A 649 -9.23 5.94 5.93
CA ARG A 649 -8.52 5.04 6.86
C ARG A 649 -7.06 5.41 7.17
N SER A 650 -6.87 6.30 8.15
CA SER A 650 -5.69 6.61 9.00
C SER A 650 -4.35 5.87 8.86
N ALA A 651 -4.45 4.62 9.23
CA ALA A 651 -3.34 3.72 9.44
C ALA A 651 -3.96 2.34 9.52
N TYR A 652 -3.17 1.31 9.33
CA TYR A 652 -3.58 -0.07 9.57
C TYR A 652 -2.41 -0.82 10.19
N ARG A 653 -2.65 -1.47 11.32
CA ARG A 653 -1.64 -2.29 11.99
C ARG A 653 -2.29 -3.52 12.59
N VAL A 654 -1.60 -4.66 12.50
CA VAL A 654 -1.92 -5.83 13.33
C VAL A 654 -1.10 -5.73 14.61
N LEU A 655 -1.77 -5.67 15.76
CA LEU A 655 -1.09 -5.53 17.05
C LEU A 655 -0.62 -6.90 17.55
N PRO A 656 0.55 -6.97 18.23
CA PRO A 656 0.95 -8.18 18.93
C PRO A 656 -0.05 -8.49 20.06
N HIS A 657 -0.23 -9.79 20.33
CA HIS A 657 -0.96 -10.26 21.52
C HIS A 657 -0.10 -10.19 22.75
#